data_AF-A0A3D9IR42-F1
#
_entry.id   AF-A0A3D9IR42-F1
#
_cell.length_a   1.000
_cell.length_b   1.000
_cell.length_c   1.000
_cell.angle_alpha   90.00
_cell.angle_beta   90.00
_cell.angle_gamma   90.00
#
_symmetry.space_group_name_H-M   'P 1'
#
loop_
_entity.id
_entity.type
_entity.pdbx_description
1 polymer ?
#
loop_
_entity_poly.entity_id
_entity_poly.type
_entity_poly.pdbx_seq_one_letter_code
_entity_poly.pdbx_strand_id
1 'polypeptide(L)'
;MEKDIRVPSLAGEIDRLERQYFVGRERELDVYARRLESGSSEGCILNVYGTGGAGKSYLLDEFRRLSEAARIPYLLLDCRALGPESVGFCRQLLRSLGYSPERLNALAQDVHSLTELVLDELRDPAGGRKRVLALDTFEEIGELEGWLREEFLPRLSRDVRIVISGRTPLQGPWLASPAWRQLIVRMPLEELDYRAVKQYLSRSGIEREELVRQAWSRTRGHPLTLSLFVSTTLAQSVLPAHAAAIENAFAQTVSVWLKEVPNAAVREAVEAAAVLRRFNQELLSFVLEKPVPTEQFLQLTGFSFVRKTDNGWVLHDMLRDAVGYELRQRAPNYYDRLWERCVTFYYLALKKKPPAIPSAWERSDWVYYIGDRLVRTLFYQQFVSGFAEALSPANWTEAEQYIAARLASARDVRINGYNPESGEPFEYFMEASDCINIYRHLNLHELYRLDPSIVKLLRDARGCICGMAGVLPIHERTLDYLLTHPLFSAYFSSLSKPELERLRTPREQAAGYFVMFIEVSDYSDPTLCHMAGLTFIQYMLSAGLMVTTSPAIPFFHAIFRGLGFERVKEIVHFEYGDGKPTPYFALDTRGSRLQDYLNRMIAAVGISQARHDGEDRFELLSKREREVVDLMVQDCSNLEIAQKLFLSEATVKRHVTNIYGKLQIKKRTQLLNLHAGRRSPPNGAGSGR
;
A
#
# COMPACT_ATOMS: atom_id res chain seq x y z
N MET A 1 -26.00 7.73 55.74
CA MET A 1 -24.60 7.95 55.30
C MET A 1 -23.94 6.57 55.26
N GLU A 2 -24.31 5.75 54.28
CA GLU A 2 -23.65 4.47 54.02
C GLU A 2 -22.68 4.70 52.86
N LYS A 3 -21.38 4.64 53.18
CA LYS A 3 -20.35 4.54 52.15
C LYS A 3 -20.48 3.15 51.55
N ASP A 4 -21.05 3.11 50.35
CA ASP A 4 -21.03 1.95 49.47
C ASP A 4 -19.57 1.65 49.12
N ILE A 5 -18.91 0.81 49.92
CA ILE A 5 -17.56 0.32 49.68
C ILE A 5 -17.67 -0.66 48.51
N ARG A 6 -17.70 -0.14 47.29
CA ARG A 6 -17.51 -0.95 46.08
C ARG A 6 -16.11 -1.56 46.18
N VAL A 7 -16.05 -2.86 46.47
CA VAL A 7 -14.84 -3.66 46.30
C VAL A 7 -14.35 -3.41 44.87
N PRO A 8 -13.10 -2.97 44.65
CA PRO A 8 -12.59 -2.75 43.30
C PRO A 8 -12.66 -4.06 42.53
N SER A 9 -13.43 -4.09 41.44
CA SER A 9 -13.49 -5.25 40.56
C SER A 9 -12.21 -5.31 39.74
N LEU A 10 -11.77 -6.54 39.39
CA LEU A 10 -10.65 -6.74 38.48
C LEU A 10 -10.85 -5.99 37.15
N ALA A 11 -12.11 -5.94 36.66
CA ALA A 11 -12.46 -5.16 35.49
C ALA A 11 -12.19 -3.65 35.67
N GLY A 12 -12.50 -3.09 36.84
CA GLY A 12 -12.21 -1.68 37.14
C GLY A 12 -10.72 -1.40 37.35
N GLU A 13 -9.92 -2.38 37.75
CA GLU A 13 -8.47 -2.27 37.83
C GLU A 13 -7.80 -2.34 36.46
N ILE A 14 -8.23 -3.27 35.60
CA ILE A 14 -7.81 -3.35 34.18
C ILE A 14 -8.14 -2.03 33.48
N ASP A 15 -9.38 -1.54 33.61
CA ASP A 15 -9.81 -0.27 33.00
C ASP A 15 -8.93 0.91 33.44
N ARG A 16 -8.59 0.97 34.73
CA ARG A 16 -7.69 2.00 35.27
C ARG A 16 -6.28 1.91 34.70
N LEU A 17 -5.73 0.70 34.57
CA LEU A 17 -4.39 0.46 34.04
C LEU A 17 -4.34 0.78 32.54
N GLU A 18 -5.33 0.35 31.76
CA GLU A 18 -5.42 0.66 30.32
C GLU A 18 -5.47 2.17 30.06
N ARG A 19 -6.17 2.92 30.92
CA ARG A 19 -6.19 4.40 30.85
C ARG A 19 -4.80 5.02 30.91
N GLN A 20 -3.88 4.43 31.68
CA GLN A 20 -2.52 4.93 31.80
C GLN A 20 -1.79 4.87 30.47
N TYR A 21 -2.16 4.00 29.52
CA TYR A 21 -1.50 3.90 28.22
C TYR A 21 -2.13 4.78 27.13
N PHE A 22 -3.23 5.49 27.44
CA PHE A 22 -3.89 6.37 26.46
C PHE A 22 -3.09 7.66 26.22
N VAL A 23 -2.81 7.99 24.94
CA VAL A 23 -1.95 9.12 24.53
C VAL A 23 -2.45 9.78 23.23
N GLY A 24 -2.18 11.08 23.05
CA GLY A 24 -2.20 11.76 21.75
C GLY A 24 -3.58 12.00 21.12
N ARG A 25 -4.65 12.00 21.93
CA ARG A 25 -6.04 12.17 21.48
C ARG A 25 -6.77 13.32 22.17
N GLU A 26 -6.01 14.29 22.69
CA GLU A 26 -6.54 15.39 23.49
C GLU A 26 -7.55 16.22 22.68
N ARG A 27 -7.29 16.43 21.39
CA ARG A 27 -8.19 17.16 20.49
C ARG A 27 -9.54 16.46 20.34
N GLU A 28 -9.52 15.15 20.15
CA GLU A 28 -10.72 14.34 19.98
C GLU A 28 -11.56 14.32 21.26
N LEU A 29 -10.91 14.19 22.42
CA LEU A 29 -11.56 14.28 23.73
C LEU A 29 -12.20 15.66 23.94
N ASP A 30 -11.50 16.75 23.62
CA ASP A 30 -12.04 18.12 23.74
C ASP A 30 -13.24 18.37 22.84
N VAL A 31 -13.23 17.79 21.63
CA VAL A 31 -14.34 17.88 20.67
C VAL A 31 -15.57 17.12 21.18
N TYR A 32 -15.37 15.99 21.85
CA TYR A 32 -16.44 15.20 22.48
C TYR A 32 -16.98 15.87 23.75
N ALA A 33 -16.11 16.30 24.67
CA ALA A 33 -16.49 16.94 25.92
C ALA A 33 -17.36 18.19 25.68
N ARG A 34 -16.96 19.06 24.75
CA ARG A 34 -17.76 20.25 24.36
C ARG A 34 -19.17 19.89 23.86
N ARG A 35 -19.34 18.73 23.23
CA ARG A 35 -20.64 18.25 22.73
C ARG A 35 -21.50 17.61 23.81
N LEU A 36 -20.88 16.96 24.79
CA LEU A 36 -21.59 16.51 25.98
C LEU A 36 -22.20 17.70 26.73
N GLU A 37 -21.49 18.82 26.80
CA GLU A 37 -21.95 20.03 27.49
C GLU A 37 -22.97 20.84 26.69
N SER A 38 -22.85 20.91 25.36
CA SER A 38 -23.71 21.76 24.52
C SER A 38 -25.20 21.37 24.60
N GLY A 39 -26.09 22.37 24.63
CA GLY A 39 -27.55 22.19 24.47
C GLY A 39 -28.02 22.23 23.02
N SER A 40 -27.12 22.48 22.08
CA SER A 40 -27.43 22.59 20.65
C SER A 40 -27.62 21.22 20.01
N SER A 41 -28.62 21.10 19.14
CA SER A 41 -28.83 19.95 18.26
C SER A 41 -27.88 19.91 17.06
N GLU A 42 -27.13 21.00 16.81
CA GLU A 42 -26.08 20.99 15.77
C GLU A 42 -24.98 19.99 16.14
N GLY A 43 -24.59 19.16 15.17
CA GLY A 43 -23.54 18.17 15.39
C GLY A 43 -23.88 17.10 16.43
N CYS A 44 -25.15 16.70 16.57
CA CYS A 44 -25.57 15.67 17.52
C CYS A 44 -25.02 14.26 17.22
N ILE A 45 -24.58 14.03 15.97
CA ILE A 45 -23.92 12.79 15.54
C ILE A 45 -22.43 13.07 15.39
N LEU A 46 -21.63 12.42 16.22
CA LEU A 46 -20.18 12.39 16.09
C LEU A 46 -19.78 11.15 15.29
N ASN A 47 -19.20 11.34 14.12
CA ASN A 47 -18.69 10.26 13.28
C ASN A 47 -17.18 10.12 13.45
N VAL A 48 -16.76 9.12 14.21
CA VAL A 48 -15.36 8.74 14.41
C VAL A 48 -14.97 7.74 13.32
N TYR A 49 -13.96 8.05 12.52
CA TYR A 49 -13.52 7.12 11.48
C TYR A 49 -12.01 7.11 11.30
N GLY A 50 -11.49 5.96 10.89
CA GLY A 50 -10.05 5.80 10.65
C GLY A 50 -9.70 4.38 10.32
N THR A 51 -8.43 4.14 9.97
CA THR A 51 -7.89 2.81 9.69
C THR A 51 -8.18 1.84 10.84
N GLY A 52 -8.25 0.55 10.53
CA GLY A 52 -8.39 -0.45 11.58
C GLY A 52 -7.17 -0.40 12.52
N GLY A 53 -7.37 -0.62 13.82
CA GLY A 53 -6.27 -0.52 14.78
C GLY A 53 -5.78 0.90 15.09
N ALA A 54 -6.43 1.95 14.56
CA ALA A 54 -6.17 3.37 14.90
C ALA A 54 -6.53 3.76 16.36
N GLY A 55 -7.02 2.83 17.17
CA GLY A 55 -7.43 3.07 18.56
C GLY A 55 -8.86 3.60 18.74
N LYS A 56 -9.75 3.40 17.76
CA LYS A 56 -11.17 3.82 17.84
C LYS A 56 -11.86 3.30 19.11
N SER A 57 -11.79 2.01 19.39
CA SER A 57 -12.44 1.44 20.57
C SER A 57 -11.86 1.99 21.88
N TYR A 58 -10.53 2.20 21.96
CA TYR A 58 -9.90 2.88 23.09
C TYR A 58 -10.40 4.33 23.28
N LEU A 59 -10.65 5.05 22.18
CA LEU A 59 -11.24 6.38 22.23
C LEU A 59 -12.70 6.34 22.70
N LEU A 60 -13.49 5.37 22.25
CA LEU A 60 -14.87 5.18 22.71
C LEU A 60 -14.94 4.82 24.20
N ASP A 61 -13.97 4.07 24.73
CA ASP A 61 -13.87 3.81 26.16
C ASP A 61 -13.57 5.10 26.96
N GLU A 62 -12.73 5.99 26.43
CA GLU A 62 -12.50 7.29 27.07
C GLU A 62 -13.73 8.21 26.95
N PHE A 63 -14.48 8.14 25.85
CA PHE A 63 -15.79 8.81 25.72
C PHE A 63 -16.81 8.30 26.75
N ARG A 64 -16.85 6.98 26.98
CA ARG A 64 -17.65 6.37 28.04
C ARG A 64 -17.25 6.94 29.41
N ARG A 65 -15.95 6.97 29.74
CA ARG A 65 -15.45 7.51 31.01
C ARG A 65 -15.78 8.99 31.20
N LEU A 66 -15.66 9.81 30.16
CA LEU A 66 -16.04 11.22 30.20
C LEU A 66 -17.56 11.39 30.43
N SER A 67 -18.37 10.55 29.80
CA SER A 67 -19.83 10.54 30.01
C SER A 67 -20.19 10.13 31.44
N GLU A 68 -19.59 9.06 31.95
CA GLU A 68 -19.79 8.59 33.32
C GLU A 68 -19.39 9.66 34.35
N ALA A 69 -18.25 10.35 34.14
CA ALA A 69 -17.82 11.47 34.97
C ALA A 69 -18.83 12.63 34.95
N ALA A 70 -19.47 12.88 33.80
CA ALA A 70 -20.56 13.84 33.64
C ALA A 70 -21.93 13.30 34.11
N ARG A 71 -22.01 12.06 34.60
CA ARG A 71 -23.25 11.35 34.99
C ARG A 71 -24.26 11.21 33.84
N ILE A 72 -23.77 11.11 32.61
CA ILE A 72 -24.53 10.89 31.38
C ILE A 72 -24.46 9.39 31.03
N PRO A 73 -25.60 8.68 30.92
CA PRO A 73 -25.59 7.28 30.50
C PRO A 73 -24.99 7.09 29.10
N TYR A 74 -24.07 6.13 28.96
CA TYR A 74 -23.39 5.78 27.71
C TYR A 74 -23.73 4.35 27.31
N LEU A 75 -24.40 4.18 26.18
CA LEU A 75 -24.84 2.90 25.63
C LEU A 75 -23.97 2.56 24.42
N LEU A 76 -23.13 1.54 24.54
CA LEU A 76 -22.27 1.07 23.44
C LEU A 76 -22.85 -0.19 22.80
N LEU A 77 -23.05 -0.16 21.49
CA LEU A 77 -23.43 -1.32 20.69
C LEU A 77 -22.31 -1.67 19.71
N ASP A 78 -21.89 -2.94 19.69
CA ASP A 78 -20.99 -3.47 18.67
C ASP A 78 -21.81 -3.97 17.48
N CYS A 79 -21.66 -3.32 16.31
CA CYS A 79 -22.43 -3.65 15.13
C CYS A 79 -22.17 -5.06 14.60
N ARG A 80 -21.03 -5.70 14.92
CA ARG A 80 -20.76 -7.10 14.56
C ARG A 80 -21.70 -8.09 15.23
N ALA A 81 -22.19 -7.74 16.42
CA ALA A 81 -23.12 -8.56 17.17
C ALA A 81 -24.58 -8.35 16.74
N LEU A 82 -24.83 -7.39 15.83
CA LEU A 82 -26.15 -7.09 15.32
C LEU A 82 -26.39 -7.97 14.08
N GLY A 83 -27.43 -8.81 14.12
CA GLY A 83 -27.92 -9.48 12.92
C GLY A 83 -28.52 -8.47 11.92
N PRO A 84 -28.91 -8.91 10.71
CA PRO A 84 -29.44 -8.02 9.67
C PRO A 84 -30.84 -7.45 9.98
N GLU A 85 -31.50 -7.94 11.04
CA GLU A 85 -32.90 -7.62 11.36
C GLU A 85 -33.02 -6.51 12.42
N SER A 86 -33.90 -5.53 12.17
CA SER A 86 -34.10 -4.37 13.07
C SER A 86 -34.59 -4.78 14.46
N VAL A 87 -35.27 -5.92 14.57
CA VAL A 87 -35.67 -6.53 15.85
C VAL A 87 -34.44 -6.86 16.72
N GLY A 88 -33.38 -7.38 16.10
CA GLY A 88 -32.11 -7.68 16.78
C GLY A 88 -31.46 -6.43 17.36
N PHE A 89 -31.49 -5.32 16.61
CA PHE A 89 -31.02 -4.01 17.08
C PHE A 89 -31.77 -3.55 18.34
N CYS A 90 -33.10 -3.52 18.29
CA CYS A 90 -33.92 -3.06 19.41
C CYS A 90 -33.70 -3.93 20.67
N ARG A 91 -33.64 -5.26 20.51
CA ARG A 91 -33.39 -6.18 21.62
C ARG A 91 -32.03 -5.96 22.28
N GLN A 92 -30.98 -5.76 21.48
CA GLN A 92 -29.64 -5.54 22.01
C GLN A 92 -29.55 -4.20 22.77
N LEU A 93 -30.27 -3.19 22.30
CA LEU A 93 -30.34 -1.89 22.98
C LEU A 93 -31.13 -1.97 24.29
N LEU A 94 -32.28 -2.64 24.31
CA LEU A 94 -33.05 -2.90 25.54
C LEU A 94 -32.24 -3.71 26.57
N ARG A 95 -31.46 -4.70 26.11
CA ARG A 95 -30.53 -5.44 26.96
C ARG A 95 -29.49 -4.52 27.59
N SER A 96 -28.95 -3.58 26.81
CA SER A 96 -27.98 -2.56 27.28
C SER A 96 -28.61 -1.57 28.28
N LEU A 97 -29.93 -1.37 28.19
CA LEU A 97 -30.73 -0.60 29.15
C LEU A 97 -31.11 -1.41 30.42
N GLY A 98 -30.66 -2.66 30.54
CA GLY A 98 -30.85 -3.49 31.73
C GLY A 98 -32.05 -4.44 31.69
N TYR A 99 -32.68 -4.66 30.53
CA TYR A 99 -33.74 -5.66 30.41
C TYR A 99 -33.17 -7.08 30.50
N SER A 100 -33.77 -7.92 31.34
CA SER A 100 -33.37 -9.33 31.50
C SER A 100 -33.76 -10.18 30.28
N PRO A 101 -33.07 -11.30 30.01
CA PRO A 101 -33.42 -12.21 28.91
C PRO A 101 -34.88 -12.68 28.94
N GLU A 102 -35.41 -12.96 30.14
CA GLU A 102 -36.79 -13.41 30.34
C GLU A 102 -37.78 -12.31 29.95
N ARG A 103 -37.49 -11.06 30.33
CA ARG A 103 -38.30 -9.91 29.97
C ARG A 103 -38.28 -9.66 28.47
N LEU A 104 -37.11 -9.77 27.83
CA LEU A 104 -36.97 -9.61 26.37
C LEU A 104 -37.71 -10.69 25.57
N ASN A 105 -37.77 -11.92 26.10
CA ASN A 105 -38.49 -13.02 25.47
C ASN A 105 -40.02 -12.85 25.57
N ALA A 106 -40.50 -12.15 26.61
CA ALA A 106 -41.91 -11.84 26.81
C ALA A 106 -42.41 -10.63 26.00
N LEU A 107 -41.51 -9.84 25.41
CA LEU A 107 -41.87 -8.68 24.58
C LEU A 107 -42.39 -9.11 23.20
N ALA A 108 -43.15 -8.20 22.58
CA ALA A 108 -43.62 -8.35 21.21
C ALA A 108 -42.45 -8.60 20.24
N GLN A 109 -42.69 -9.43 19.22
CA GLN A 109 -41.67 -9.80 18.22
C GLN A 109 -41.66 -8.85 17.02
N ASP A 110 -42.63 -7.94 16.91
CA ASP A 110 -42.70 -6.98 15.81
C ASP A 110 -41.77 -5.79 16.05
N VAL A 111 -41.14 -5.33 14.96
CA VAL A 111 -40.17 -4.23 15.00
C VAL A 111 -40.78 -2.92 15.49
N HIS A 112 -42.05 -2.65 15.16
CA HIS A 112 -42.68 -1.38 15.46
C HIS A 112 -42.82 -1.19 16.97
N SER A 113 -43.45 -2.17 17.67
CA SER A 113 -43.64 -2.13 19.11
C SER A 113 -42.32 -2.06 19.88
N LEU A 114 -41.31 -2.81 19.43
CA LEU A 114 -39.97 -2.77 20.03
C LEU A 114 -39.28 -1.42 19.80
N THR A 115 -39.47 -0.82 18.63
CA THR A 115 -38.92 0.51 18.31
C THR A 115 -39.55 1.58 19.19
N GLU A 116 -40.88 1.58 19.35
CA GLU A 116 -41.56 2.51 20.25
C GLU A 116 -41.05 2.38 21.69
N LEU A 117 -40.94 1.14 22.19
CA LEU A 117 -40.44 0.88 23.53
C LEU A 117 -39.01 1.42 23.72
N VAL A 118 -38.13 1.19 22.75
CA VAL A 118 -36.76 1.73 22.77
C VAL A 118 -36.76 3.26 22.76
N LEU A 119 -37.55 3.88 21.89
CA LEU A 119 -37.64 5.34 21.79
C LEU A 119 -38.15 5.96 23.09
N ASP A 120 -39.09 5.30 23.78
CA ASP A 120 -39.62 5.73 25.06
C ASP A 120 -38.60 5.56 26.21
N GLU A 121 -37.87 4.45 26.25
CA GLU A 121 -36.80 4.22 27.24
C GLU A 121 -35.62 5.19 27.05
N LEU A 122 -35.29 5.52 25.80
CA LEU A 122 -34.30 6.52 25.46
C LEU A 122 -34.78 7.95 25.71
N ARG A 123 -36.10 8.17 25.83
CA ARG A 123 -36.68 9.44 26.24
C ARG A 123 -36.48 9.61 27.75
N ASP A 124 -36.13 10.81 28.19
CA ASP A 124 -36.16 11.14 29.62
C ASP A 124 -37.49 11.83 29.93
N PRO A 125 -38.45 11.14 30.58
CA PRO A 125 -39.76 11.73 30.89
C PRO A 125 -39.67 12.91 31.88
N ALA A 126 -38.54 13.06 32.60
CA ALA A 126 -38.31 14.18 33.53
C ALA A 126 -37.66 15.41 32.87
N GLY A 127 -37.26 15.33 31.59
CA GLY A 127 -36.69 16.45 30.83
C GLY A 127 -35.40 17.00 31.43
N GLY A 128 -34.29 16.28 31.36
CA GLY A 128 -32.99 16.86 31.72
C GLY A 128 -31.74 15.98 31.58
N ARG A 129 -31.87 14.66 31.41
CA ARG A 129 -30.72 13.75 31.32
C ARG A 129 -30.39 13.42 29.87
N LYS A 130 -29.31 14.02 29.38
CA LYS A 130 -28.67 13.61 28.13
C LYS A 130 -28.31 12.13 28.19
N ARG A 131 -28.30 11.45 27.05
CA ARG A 131 -27.81 10.07 26.88
C ARG A 131 -26.89 10.01 25.67
N VAL A 132 -25.96 9.05 25.67
CA VAL A 132 -25.10 8.79 24.52
C VAL A 132 -25.37 7.39 24.00
N LEU A 133 -25.66 7.28 22.69
CA LEU A 133 -25.72 6.03 21.96
C LEU A 133 -24.50 5.93 21.05
N ALA A 134 -23.60 4.99 21.32
CA ALA A 134 -22.42 4.72 20.53
C ALA A 134 -22.58 3.42 19.73
N LEU A 135 -22.33 3.48 18.43
CA LEU A 135 -22.30 2.36 17.52
C LEU A 135 -20.85 2.15 17.06
N ASP A 136 -20.25 1.00 17.39
CA ASP A 136 -18.87 0.67 16.98
C ASP A 136 -18.85 -0.37 15.86
N THR A 137 -17.79 -0.35 15.05
CA THR A 137 -17.64 -1.17 13.85
C THR A 137 -18.80 -0.99 12.85
N PHE A 138 -19.20 0.26 12.60
CA PHE A 138 -20.39 0.60 11.82
C PHE A 138 -20.37 0.08 10.38
N GLU A 139 -19.20 -0.24 9.82
CA GLU A 139 -19.10 -0.90 8.51
C GLU A 139 -19.81 -2.26 8.44
N GLU A 140 -20.08 -2.91 9.58
CA GLU A 140 -20.77 -4.21 9.68
C GLU A 140 -22.30 -4.07 9.85
N ILE A 141 -22.84 -2.84 9.84
CA ILE A 141 -24.28 -2.60 10.05
C ILE A 141 -25.17 -3.18 8.94
N GLY A 142 -24.63 -3.36 7.73
CA GLY A 142 -25.30 -4.00 6.59
C GLY A 142 -26.65 -3.34 6.21
N GLU A 143 -27.67 -4.18 5.99
CA GLU A 143 -29.01 -3.75 5.54
C GLU A 143 -29.74 -2.84 6.54
N LEU A 144 -29.33 -2.86 7.82
CA LEU A 144 -29.91 -2.02 8.86
C LEU A 144 -29.62 -0.53 8.67
N GLU A 145 -28.62 -0.16 7.87
CA GLU A 145 -28.21 1.24 7.71
C GLU A 145 -29.37 2.13 7.24
N GLY A 146 -30.17 1.64 6.29
CA GLY A 146 -31.33 2.36 5.74
C GLY A 146 -32.39 2.63 6.81
N TRP A 147 -32.82 1.57 7.50
CA TRP A 147 -33.78 1.65 8.59
C TRP A 147 -33.29 2.55 9.73
N LEU A 148 -32.03 2.39 10.14
CA LEU A 148 -31.44 3.21 11.20
C LEU A 148 -31.47 4.69 10.84
N ARG A 149 -31.06 5.03 9.61
CA ARG A 149 -31.00 6.42 9.13
C ARG A 149 -32.38 7.03 8.91
N GLU A 150 -33.32 6.29 8.35
CA GLU A 150 -34.59 6.84 7.83
C GLU A 150 -35.74 6.70 8.82
N GLU A 151 -35.72 5.68 9.68
CA GLU A 151 -36.80 5.41 10.63
C GLU A 151 -36.40 5.63 12.08
N PHE A 152 -35.23 5.16 12.51
CA PHE A 152 -34.87 5.17 13.93
C PHE A 152 -34.28 6.51 14.40
N LEU A 153 -33.16 6.94 13.82
CA LEU A 153 -32.44 8.15 14.26
C LEU A 153 -33.28 9.44 14.16
N PRO A 154 -34.09 9.68 13.12
CA PRO A 154 -34.92 10.89 13.03
C PRO A 154 -35.97 11.01 14.13
N ARG A 155 -36.32 9.89 14.79
CA ARG A 155 -37.33 9.82 15.85
C ARG A 155 -36.74 9.93 17.25
N LEU A 156 -35.41 9.95 17.38
CA LEU A 156 -34.75 10.14 18.67
C LEU A 156 -34.96 11.56 19.21
N SER A 157 -35.04 11.67 20.54
CA SER A 157 -35.11 12.98 21.20
C SER A 157 -33.79 13.74 21.05
N ARG A 158 -33.85 15.07 21.14
CA ARG A 158 -32.66 15.95 21.01
C ARG A 158 -31.62 15.74 22.11
N ASP A 159 -32.01 15.09 23.21
CA ASP A 159 -31.15 14.80 24.36
C ASP A 159 -30.28 13.55 24.16
N VAL A 160 -30.52 12.78 23.08
CA VAL A 160 -29.67 11.65 22.70
C VAL A 160 -28.56 12.12 21.77
N ARG A 161 -27.32 12.03 22.26
CA ARG A 161 -26.11 12.19 21.46
C ARG A 161 -25.74 10.86 20.82
N ILE A 162 -25.29 10.90 19.58
CA ILE A 162 -24.96 9.69 18.83
C ILE A 162 -23.47 9.71 18.51
N VAL A 163 -22.79 8.59 18.72
CA VAL A 163 -21.42 8.37 18.25
C VAL A 163 -21.46 7.20 17.26
N ILE A 164 -20.99 7.40 16.04
CA ILE A 164 -20.86 6.34 15.03
C ILE A 164 -19.37 6.17 14.76
N SER A 165 -18.84 4.99 15.06
CA SER A 165 -17.44 4.63 14.88
C SER A 165 -17.30 3.59 13.78
N GLY A 166 -16.43 3.82 12.80
CA GLY A 166 -16.18 2.87 11.72
C GLY A 166 -14.86 3.07 10.98
N ARG A 167 -14.63 2.27 9.94
CA ARG A 167 -13.41 2.39 9.09
C ARG A 167 -13.44 3.58 8.15
N THR A 168 -14.61 3.87 7.62
CA THR A 168 -14.81 4.92 6.61
C THR A 168 -15.72 6.01 7.16
N PRO A 169 -15.57 7.27 6.72
CA PRO A 169 -16.55 8.29 7.06
C PRO A 169 -17.93 7.87 6.53
N LEU A 170 -19.01 8.40 7.11
CA LEU A 170 -20.37 8.21 6.60
C LEU A 170 -20.50 8.96 5.29
N GLN A 171 -20.97 8.31 4.22
CA GLN A 171 -21.01 8.86 2.86
C GLN A 171 -22.39 8.70 2.22
N GLY A 172 -22.52 9.14 0.97
CA GLY A 172 -23.70 8.88 0.15
C GLY A 172 -24.98 9.47 0.77
N PRO A 173 -26.03 8.65 1.04
CA PRO A 173 -27.31 9.13 1.57
C PRO A 173 -27.19 9.95 2.86
N TRP A 174 -26.20 9.67 3.71
CA TRP A 174 -25.92 10.46 4.93
C TRP A 174 -25.51 11.90 4.67
N LEU A 175 -25.05 12.24 3.46
CA LEU A 175 -24.68 13.62 3.10
C LEU A 175 -25.61 14.23 2.04
N ALA A 176 -26.55 13.45 1.50
CA ALA A 176 -27.45 13.91 0.45
C ALA A 176 -28.33 15.08 0.93
N SER A 177 -28.80 15.02 2.18
CA SER A 177 -29.60 16.10 2.78
C SER A 177 -28.72 17.17 3.45
N PRO A 178 -29.00 18.48 3.24
CA PRO A 178 -28.39 19.55 4.04
C PRO A 178 -28.55 19.37 5.55
N ALA A 179 -29.67 18.79 6.00
CA ALA A 179 -29.92 18.55 7.42
C ALA A 179 -28.91 17.57 8.02
N TRP A 180 -28.69 16.41 7.38
CA TRP A 180 -27.71 15.44 7.85
C TRP A 180 -26.28 16.01 7.88
N ARG A 181 -25.92 16.86 6.90
CA ARG A 181 -24.61 17.53 6.87
C ARG A 181 -24.38 18.45 8.08
N GLN A 182 -25.43 19.05 8.64
CA GLN A 182 -25.35 19.89 9.84
C GLN A 182 -25.36 19.06 11.14
N LEU A 183 -26.02 17.90 11.12
CA LEU A 183 -26.09 17.01 12.29
C LEU A 183 -24.83 16.15 12.48
N ILE A 184 -24.09 15.86 11.40
CA ILE A 184 -22.93 14.97 11.41
C ILE A 184 -21.64 15.77 11.51
N VAL A 185 -20.88 15.52 12.57
CA VAL A 185 -19.52 16.02 12.75
C VAL A 185 -18.56 14.90 12.44
N ARG A 186 -17.73 15.10 11.42
CA ARG A 186 -16.70 14.15 11.01
C ARG A 186 -15.44 14.33 11.85
N MET A 187 -14.99 13.25 12.48
CA MET A 187 -13.78 13.16 13.29
C MET A 187 -12.88 12.06 12.72
N PRO A 188 -11.96 12.40 11.81
CA PRO A 188 -10.93 11.46 11.38
C PRO A 188 -9.97 11.17 12.54
N LEU A 189 -9.62 9.89 12.74
CA LEU A 189 -8.52 9.49 13.60
C LEU A 189 -7.26 9.32 12.76
N GLU A 190 -6.31 10.21 12.99
CA GLU A 190 -4.97 10.15 12.41
C GLU A 190 -4.06 9.24 13.24
N GLU A 191 -2.88 8.90 12.72
CA GLU A 191 -1.88 8.17 13.48
C GLU A 191 -1.33 9.01 14.64
N LEU A 192 -0.78 8.35 15.67
CA LEU A 192 -0.19 9.07 16.81
C LEU A 192 1.03 9.87 16.36
N ASP A 193 1.20 11.07 16.90
CA ASP A 193 2.41 11.84 16.65
C ASP A 193 3.62 11.26 17.42
N TYR A 194 4.82 11.71 17.07
CA TYR A 194 6.06 11.24 17.71
C TYR A 194 6.06 11.45 19.23
N ARG A 195 5.40 12.52 19.71
CA ARG A 195 5.33 12.84 21.14
C ARG A 195 4.47 11.81 21.87
N ALA A 196 3.30 11.49 21.33
CA ALA A 196 2.39 10.47 21.86
C ALA A 196 3.04 9.09 21.81
N VAL A 197 3.72 8.73 20.72
CA VAL A 197 4.49 7.49 20.63
C VAL A 197 5.56 7.40 21.71
N LYS A 198 6.36 8.46 21.89
CA LYS A 198 7.38 8.52 22.95
C LYS A 198 6.77 8.39 24.34
N GLN A 199 5.62 9.02 24.58
CA GLN A 199 4.89 8.90 25.84
C GLN A 199 4.41 7.46 26.07
N TYR A 200 3.79 6.82 25.07
CA TYR A 200 3.36 5.44 25.15
C TYR A 200 4.52 4.50 25.49
N LEU A 201 5.63 4.61 24.76
CA LEU A 201 6.84 3.80 24.97
C LEU A 201 7.43 3.99 26.37
N SER A 202 7.51 5.23 26.85
CA SER A 202 8.00 5.53 28.20
C SER A 202 7.10 4.90 29.27
N ARG A 203 5.77 4.98 29.11
CA ARG A 203 4.81 4.32 30.02
C ARG A 203 4.90 2.80 29.96
N SER A 204 5.34 2.24 28.84
CA SER A 204 5.66 0.82 28.68
C SER A 204 7.07 0.43 29.12
N GLY A 205 7.85 1.33 29.73
CA GLY A 205 9.20 1.05 30.23
C GLY A 205 10.33 1.09 29.19
N ILE A 206 10.08 1.64 28.00
CA ILE A 206 11.07 1.79 26.92
C ILE A 206 11.54 3.25 26.84
N GLU A 207 12.73 3.53 27.37
CA GLU A 207 13.29 4.89 27.41
C GLU A 207 14.50 5.10 26.48
N ARG A 208 15.12 4.02 26.00
CA ARG A 208 16.33 4.10 25.15
C ARG A 208 16.00 4.80 23.83
N GLU A 209 16.68 5.91 23.56
CA GLU A 209 16.37 6.77 22.42
C GLU A 209 16.47 6.06 21.06
N GLU A 210 17.41 5.13 20.93
CA GLU A 210 17.54 4.29 19.73
C GLU A 210 16.28 3.44 19.48
N LEU A 211 15.75 2.78 20.52
CA LEU A 211 14.52 1.98 20.42
C LEU A 211 13.30 2.85 20.15
N VAL A 212 13.25 4.07 20.70
CA VAL A 212 12.17 5.03 20.41
C VAL A 212 12.20 5.45 18.94
N ARG A 213 13.38 5.74 18.38
CA ARG A 213 13.53 6.06 16.95
C ARG A 213 13.16 4.88 16.06
N GLN A 214 13.55 3.66 16.44
CA GLN A 214 13.17 2.43 15.73
C GLN A 214 11.65 2.18 15.79
N ALA A 215 11.03 2.34 16.95
CA ALA A 215 9.59 2.20 17.11
C ALA A 215 8.84 3.23 16.26
N TRP A 216 9.28 4.50 16.27
CA TRP A 216 8.71 5.54 15.42
C TRP A 216 8.88 5.25 13.94
N SER A 217 10.09 4.91 13.49
CA SER A 217 10.36 4.69 12.06
C SER A 217 9.55 3.53 11.48
N ARG A 218 9.32 2.49 12.30
CA ARG A 218 8.63 1.27 11.89
C ARG A 218 7.11 1.33 12.07
N THR A 219 6.61 1.90 13.16
CA THR A 219 5.17 1.93 13.47
C THR A 219 4.50 3.19 12.94
N ARG A 220 5.26 4.29 12.84
CA ARG A 220 4.79 5.62 12.41
C ARG A 220 3.58 6.12 13.18
N GLY A 221 3.50 5.73 14.45
CA GLY A 221 2.38 6.08 15.30
C GLY A 221 1.12 5.25 15.11
N HIS A 222 1.14 4.22 14.26
CA HIS A 222 0.02 3.31 14.15
C HIS A 222 -0.18 2.53 15.46
N PRO A 223 -1.29 2.72 16.20
CA PRO A 223 -1.40 2.23 17.58
C PRO A 223 -1.29 0.71 17.72
N LEU A 224 -1.90 -0.05 16.80
CA LEU A 224 -1.81 -1.52 16.83
C LEU A 224 -0.37 -2.02 16.65
N THR A 225 0.36 -1.50 15.67
CA THR A 225 1.73 -1.94 15.40
C THR A 225 2.69 -1.44 16.48
N LEU A 226 2.41 -0.29 17.10
CA LEU A 226 3.11 0.20 18.27
C LEU A 226 2.91 -0.70 19.49
N SER A 227 1.68 -1.12 19.76
CA SER A 227 1.37 -2.07 20.84
C SER A 227 2.05 -3.42 20.61
N LEU A 228 2.05 -3.93 19.37
CA LEU A 228 2.78 -5.15 19.00
C LEU A 228 4.30 -4.99 19.14
N PHE A 229 4.86 -3.83 18.74
CA PHE A 229 6.29 -3.57 18.92
C PHE A 229 6.70 -3.59 20.40
N VAL A 230 5.88 -2.99 21.26
CA VAL A 230 6.11 -2.99 22.72
C VAL A 230 6.04 -4.40 23.28
N SER A 231 5.01 -5.18 22.93
CA SER A 231 4.86 -6.54 23.45
C SER A 231 6.04 -7.44 23.08
N THR A 232 6.53 -7.32 21.83
CA THR A 232 7.74 -8.01 21.38
C THR A 232 8.98 -7.56 22.14
N THR A 233 9.19 -6.25 22.30
CA THR A 233 10.39 -5.71 22.95
C THR A 233 10.45 -6.08 24.44
N LEU A 234 9.30 -6.03 25.13
CA LEU A 234 9.20 -6.45 26.53
C LEU A 234 9.50 -7.94 26.70
N ALA A 235 9.01 -8.80 25.80
CA ALA A 235 9.32 -10.23 25.83
C ALA A 235 10.83 -10.51 25.67
N GLN A 236 11.57 -9.64 24.99
CA GLN A 236 13.01 -9.79 24.76
C GLN A 236 13.91 -9.17 25.83
N SER A 237 13.39 -8.29 26.70
CA SER A 237 14.17 -7.69 27.79
C SER A 237 14.77 -8.70 28.80
N VAL A 238 14.45 -9.99 28.63
CA VAL A 238 15.01 -11.15 29.35
C VAL A 238 16.31 -11.70 28.71
N LEU A 239 16.71 -11.30 27.49
CA LEU A 239 17.92 -11.77 26.78
C LEU A 239 18.70 -10.62 26.10
N PRO A 240 20.05 -10.70 25.94
CA PRO A 240 20.85 -9.59 25.41
C PRO A 240 20.60 -9.35 23.91
N ALA A 241 20.42 -8.08 23.51
CA ALA A 241 19.87 -7.68 22.22
C ALA A 241 20.91 -7.35 21.12
N HIS A 242 20.67 -7.86 19.91
CA HIS A 242 21.12 -7.31 18.61
C HIS A 242 19.87 -6.90 17.80
N ALA A 243 19.98 -5.94 16.87
CA ALA A 243 18.85 -5.48 16.04
C ALA A 243 18.15 -6.62 15.25
N ALA A 244 18.91 -7.63 14.81
CA ALA A 244 18.37 -8.84 14.17
C ALA A 244 17.53 -9.72 15.12
N ALA A 245 17.75 -9.63 16.44
CA ALA A 245 16.95 -10.35 17.42
C ALA A 245 15.53 -9.77 17.50
N ILE A 246 15.37 -8.44 17.43
CA ILE A 246 14.06 -7.77 17.52
C ILE A 246 13.18 -8.12 16.31
N GLU A 247 13.77 -8.22 15.12
CA GLU A 247 13.06 -8.63 13.90
C GLU A 247 12.52 -10.07 14.00
N ASN A 248 13.35 -11.00 14.50
CA ASN A 248 12.94 -12.37 14.72
C ASN A 248 11.79 -12.49 15.74
N ALA A 249 11.83 -11.75 16.85
CA ALA A 249 10.75 -11.84 17.83
C ALA A 249 9.45 -11.15 17.37
N PHE A 250 9.55 -10.11 16.53
CA PHE A 250 8.36 -9.49 15.98
C PHE A 250 7.67 -10.43 15.00
N ALA A 251 8.44 -11.04 14.08
CA ALA A 251 7.94 -12.08 13.20
C ALA A 251 7.31 -13.25 13.97
N GLN A 252 7.91 -13.67 15.09
CA GLN A 252 7.32 -14.68 15.98
C GLN A 252 6.01 -14.23 16.62
N THR A 253 5.90 -12.97 17.08
CA THR A 253 4.66 -12.44 17.67
C THR A 253 3.53 -12.40 16.64
N VAL A 254 3.85 -11.95 15.43
CA VAL A 254 2.93 -11.99 14.29
C VAL A 254 2.56 -13.43 13.93
N SER A 255 3.48 -14.39 14.02
CA SER A 255 3.19 -15.81 13.77
C SER A 255 2.18 -16.40 14.77
N VAL A 256 2.26 -16.00 16.05
CA VAL A 256 1.31 -16.41 17.09
C VAL A 256 -0.06 -15.80 16.79
N TRP A 257 -0.10 -14.52 16.45
CA TRP A 257 -1.33 -13.84 16.08
C TRP A 257 -1.98 -14.45 14.80
N LEU A 258 -1.19 -14.81 13.79
CA LEU A 258 -1.68 -15.47 12.57
C LEU A 258 -2.19 -16.90 12.82
N LYS A 259 -1.70 -17.59 13.85
CA LYS A 259 -2.22 -18.90 14.27
C LYS A 259 -3.62 -18.78 14.86
N GLU A 260 -3.92 -17.67 15.52
CA GLU A 260 -5.27 -17.35 16.02
C GLU A 260 -6.26 -16.98 14.90
N VAL A 261 -5.81 -16.78 13.66
CA VAL A 261 -6.71 -16.67 12.50
C VAL A 261 -7.42 -18.02 12.32
N PRO A 262 -8.75 -18.08 12.54
CA PRO A 262 -9.47 -19.34 12.74
C PRO A 262 -9.59 -20.18 11.47
N ASN A 263 -9.48 -19.56 10.29
CA ASN A 263 -9.68 -20.21 9.00
C ASN A 263 -8.35 -20.30 8.22
N ALA A 264 -7.95 -21.53 7.85
CA ALA A 264 -6.76 -21.79 7.05
C ALA A 264 -6.79 -21.06 5.69
N ALA A 265 -7.97 -20.92 5.08
CA ALA A 265 -8.13 -20.17 3.83
C ALA A 265 -7.83 -18.68 4.03
N VAL A 266 -8.35 -18.07 5.11
CA VAL A 266 -8.09 -16.66 5.41
C VAL A 266 -6.60 -16.43 5.68
N ARG A 267 -5.94 -17.35 6.40
CA ARG A 267 -4.49 -17.29 6.63
C ARG A 267 -3.70 -17.30 5.32
N GLU A 268 -4.05 -18.18 4.39
CA GLU A 268 -3.42 -18.24 3.06
C GLU A 268 -3.63 -16.94 2.26
N ALA A 269 -4.80 -16.31 2.39
CA ALA A 269 -5.07 -15.02 1.76
C ALA A 269 -4.26 -13.87 2.40
N VAL A 270 -4.00 -13.91 3.72
CA VAL A 270 -3.08 -12.97 4.40
C VAL A 270 -1.65 -13.18 3.91
N GLU A 271 -1.20 -14.43 3.77
CA GLU A 271 0.14 -14.77 3.25
C GLU A 271 0.32 -14.26 1.81
N ALA A 272 -0.64 -14.50 0.92
CA ALA A 272 -0.60 -13.95 -0.44
C ALA A 272 -0.67 -12.41 -0.46
N ALA A 273 -1.52 -11.82 0.39
CA ALA A 273 -1.59 -10.36 0.56
C ALA A 273 -0.28 -9.77 1.12
N ALA A 274 0.54 -10.55 1.84
CA ALA A 274 1.84 -10.14 2.35
C ALA A 274 2.92 -10.09 1.26
N VAL A 275 2.83 -10.97 0.27
CA VAL A 275 3.71 -10.91 -0.91
C VAL A 275 3.27 -9.77 -1.83
N LEU A 276 1.97 -9.48 -1.88
CA LEU A 276 1.39 -8.41 -2.66
C LEU A 276 1.58 -7.02 -2.04
N ARG A 277 2.09 -6.06 -2.82
CA ARG A 277 2.13 -4.64 -2.41
C ARG A 277 0.72 -4.05 -2.29
N ARG A 278 -0.17 -4.43 -3.20
CA ARG A 278 -1.58 -4.09 -3.27
C ARG A 278 -2.35 -5.29 -3.76
N PHE A 279 -3.59 -5.44 -3.34
CA PHE A 279 -4.42 -6.56 -3.75
C PHE A 279 -5.88 -6.19 -3.93
N ASN A 280 -6.56 -6.92 -4.80
CA ASN A 280 -8.01 -7.02 -4.89
C ASN A 280 -8.37 -8.52 -5.00
N GLN A 281 -9.65 -8.83 -5.10
CA GLN A 281 -10.12 -10.22 -5.12
C GLN A 281 -9.60 -10.99 -6.35
N GLU A 282 -9.53 -10.35 -7.51
CA GLU A 282 -9.03 -10.94 -8.75
C GLU A 282 -7.53 -11.25 -8.67
N LEU A 283 -6.73 -10.32 -8.15
CA LEU A 283 -5.29 -10.48 -8.01
C LEU A 283 -4.94 -11.55 -6.97
N LEU A 284 -5.64 -11.58 -5.83
CA LEU A 284 -5.48 -12.67 -4.86
C LEU A 284 -5.81 -14.02 -5.51
N SER A 285 -6.89 -14.09 -6.29
CA SER A 285 -7.27 -15.33 -6.98
C SER A 285 -6.22 -15.76 -8.03
N PHE A 286 -5.61 -14.79 -8.72
CA PHE A 286 -4.55 -15.05 -9.69
C PHE A 286 -3.26 -15.56 -9.02
N VAL A 287 -2.87 -14.95 -7.91
CA VAL A 287 -1.65 -15.27 -7.16
C VAL A 287 -1.79 -16.60 -6.41
N LEU A 288 -2.97 -16.87 -5.85
CA LEU A 288 -3.29 -18.14 -5.18
C LEU A 288 -3.64 -19.28 -6.16
N GLU A 289 -3.75 -18.97 -7.46
CA GLU A 289 -4.11 -19.92 -8.52
C GLU A 289 -5.46 -20.63 -8.31
N LYS A 290 -6.37 -19.99 -7.56
CA LYS A 290 -7.70 -20.49 -7.26
C LYS A 290 -8.66 -19.34 -6.97
N PRO A 291 -9.98 -19.49 -7.23
CA PRO A 291 -10.95 -18.47 -6.88
C PRO A 291 -10.94 -18.19 -5.37
N VAL A 292 -10.84 -16.92 -5.00
CA VAL A 292 -11.07 -16.45 -3.62
C VAL A 292 -12.55 -16.09 -3.48
N PRO A 293 -13.34 -16.81 -2.67
CA PRO A 293 -14.74 -16.47 -2.42
C PRO A 293 -14.89 -15.08 -1.81
N THR A 294 -15.98 -14.38 -2.13
CA THR A 294 -16.24 -13.03 -1.64
C THR A 294 -16.26 -12.94 -0.12
N GLU A 295 -16.80 -13.95 0.56
CA GLU A 295 -16.80 -14.03 2.03
C GLU A 295 -15.39 -14.02 2.61
N GLN A 296 -14.48 -14.84 2.06
CA GLN A 296 -13.08 -14.89 2.48
C GLN A 296 -12.36 -13.56 2.21
N PHE A 297 -12.66 -12.91 1.08
CA PHE A 297 -12.11 -11.60 0.75
C PHE A 297 -12.60 -10.51 1.71
N LEU A 298 -13.89 -10.51 2.07
CA LEU A 298 -14.46 -9.60 3.05
C LEU A 298 -13.87 -9.83 4.44
N GLN A 299 -13.66 -11.08 4.86
CA GLN A 299 -12.95 -11.40 6.11
C GLN A 299 -11.52 -10.85 6.13
N LEU A 300 -10.76 -11.02 5.05
CA LEU A 300 -9.41 -10.45 4.92
C LEU A 300 -9.45 -8.91 5.02
N THR A 301 -10.32 -8.25 4.25
CA THR A 301 -10.40 -6.79 4.26
C THR A 301 -11.01 -6.21 5.54
N GLY A 302 -11.69 -7.05 6.32
CA GLY A 302 -12.18 -6.81 7.67
C GLY A 302 -11.10 -6.88 8.75
N PHE A 303 -9.84 -7.22 8.45
CA PHE A 303 -8.77 -7.10 9.45
C PHE A 303 -8.38 -5.65 9.70
N SER A 304 -7.94 -5.37 10.93
CA SER A 304 -7.57 -4.02 11.36
C SER A 304 -6.37 -3.45 10.58
N PHE A 305 -5.44 -4.30 10.19
CA PHE A 305 -4.23 -3.93 9.46
C PHE A 305 -4.39 -3.92 7.94
N VAL A 306 -5.61 -4.10 7.42
CA VAL A 306 -5.90 -3.96 6.00
C VAL A 306 -6.57 -2.61 5.77
N ARG A 307 -6.00 -1.82 4.85
CA ARG A 307 -6.50 -0.49 4.48
C ARG A 307 -6.99 -0.48 3.03
N LYS A 308 -8.15 0.15 2.81
CA LYS A 308 -8.64 0.48 1.46
C LYS A 308 -7.88 1.67 0.87
N THR A 309 -7.51 1.57 -0.39
CA THR A 309 -6.86 2.61 -1.22
C THR A 309 -7.65 2.77 -2.52
N ASP A 310 -7.30 3.78 -3.33
CA ASP A 310 -8.01 4.08 -4.58
C ASP A 310 -7.98 2.91 -5.58
N ASN A 311 -6.93 2.07 -5.53
CA ASN A 311 -6.70 0.98 -6.49
C ASN A 311 -6.66 -0.40 -5.81
N GLY A 312 -7.41 -0.59 -4.72
CA GLY A 312 -7.51 -1.87 -4.00
C GLY A 312 -7.16 -1.74 -2.53
N TRP A 313 -6.62 -2.80 -1.94
CA TRP A 313 -6.32 -2.90 -0.52
C TRP A 313 -4.82 -3.12 -0.29
N VAL A 314 -4.34 -2.68 0.87
CA VAL A 314 -2.95 -2.87 1.30
C VAL A 314 -2.93 -3.43 2.71
N LEU A 315 -2.01 -4.38 2.96
CA LEU A 315 -1.59 -4.70 4.32
C LEU A 315 -0.73 -3.56 4.86
N HIS A 316 -0.82 -3.29 6.16
CA HIS A 316 0.11 -2.41 6.85
C HIS A 316 1.55 -2.91 6.66
N ASP A 317 2.48 -2.03 6.28
CA ASP A 317 3.84 -2.41 5.83
C ASP A 317 4.58 -3.28 6.86
N MET A 318 4.61 -2.88 8.13
CA MET A 318 5.23 -3.70 9.19
C MET A 318 4.68 -5.14 9.27
N LEU A 319 3.36 -5.34 9.09
CA LEU A 319 2.78 -6.68 9.10
C LEU A 319 3.05 -7.43 7.79
N ARG A 320 3.04 -6.73 6.66
CA ARG A 320 3.45 -7.28 5.37
C ARG A 320 4.86 -7.87 5.48
N ASP A 321 5.80 -7.08 6.01
CA ASP A 321 7.20 -7.47 6.13
C ASP A 321 7.38 -8.64 7.10
N ALA A 322 6.69 -8.62 8.25
CA ALA A 322 6.77 -9.69 9.23
C ALA A 322 6.18 -11.01 8.73
N VAL A 323 5.00 -10.97 8.08
CA VAL A 323 4.38 -12.15 7.48
C VAL A 323 5.27 -12.68 6.34
N GLY A 324 5.77 -11.79 5.48
CA GLY A 324 6.65 -12.15 4.37
C GLY A 324 7.95 -12.79 4.85
N TYR A 325 8.57 -12.24 5.90
CA TYR A 325 9.77 -12.79 6.51
C TYR A 325 9.54 -14.18 7.12
N GLU A 326 8.47 -14.35 7.90
CA GLU A 326 8.08 -15.66 8.46
C GLU A 326 7.83 -16.69 7.35
N LEU A 327 7.09 -16.30 6.31
CA LEU A 327 6.74 -17.17 5.19
C LEU A 327 7.98 -17.65 4.43
N ARG A 328 8.97 -16.77 4.22
CA ARG A 328 10.26 -17.15 3.62
C ARG A 328 11.03 -18.16 4.46
N GLN A 329 10.98 -18.06 5.79
CA GLN A 329 11.62 -19.04 6.67
C GLN A 329 10.88 -20.38 6.71
N ARG A 330 9.55 -20.32 6.88
CA ARG A 330 8.72 -21.52 7.06
C ARG A 330 8.48 -22.29 5.75
N ALA A 331 8.29 -21.57 4.64
CA ALA A 331 7.90 -22.15 3.36
C ALA A 331 8.51 -21.36 2.18
N PRO A 332 9.85 -21.35 2.00
CA PRO A 332 10.53 -20.55 0.99
C PRO A 332 10.02 -20.81 -0.43
N ASN A 333 9.86 -22.08 -0.82
CA ASN A 333 9.35 -22.46 -2.15
C ASN A 333 7.91 -21.96 -2.39
N TYR A 334 7.10 -21.83 -1.34
CA TYR A 334 5.75 -21.31 -1.45
C TYR A 334 5.75 -19.79 -1.58
N TYR A 335 6.59 -19.09 -0.80
CA TYR A 335 6.83 -17.66 -0.97
C TYR A 335 7.31 -17.35 -2.40
N ASP A 336 8.31 -18.08 -2.90
CA ASP A 336 8.85 -17.89 -4.24
C ASP A 336 7.77 -18.07 -5.31
N ARG A 337 6.91 -19.09 -5.16
CA ARG A 337 5.77 -19.28 -6.06
C ARG A 337 4.81 -18.08 -6.05
N LEU A 338 4.41 -17.61 -4.87
CA LEU A 338 3.51 -16.44 -4.76
C LEU A 338 4.15 -15.21 -5.40
N TRP A 339 5.44 -14.99 -5.17
CA TRP A 339 6.19 -13.88 -5.72
C TRP A 339 6.31 -13.98 -7.26
N GLU A 340 6.61 -15.17 -7.80
CA GLU A 340 6.62 -15.42 -9.25
C GLU A 340 5.26 -15.07 -9.85
N ARG A 341 4.16 -15.52 -9.23
CA ARG A 341 2.80 -15.20 -9.69
C ARG A 341 2.51 -13.70 -9.65
N CYS A 342 3.04 -12.96 -8.67
CA CYS A 342 2.95 -11.49 -8.66
C CYS A 342 3.65 -10.91 -9.89
N VAL A 343 4.91 -11.30 -10.16
CA VAL A 343 5.66 -10.83 -11.34
C VAL A 343 4.91 -11.16 -12.64
N THR A 344 4.40 -12.39 -12.77
CA THR A 344 3.63 -12.83 -13.94
C THR A 344 2.39 -11.96 -14.17
N PHE A 345 1.64 -11.64 -13.11
CA PHE A 345 0.45 -10.81 -13.23
C PHE A 345 0.78 -9.45 -13.87
N TYR A 346 1.77 -8.74 -13.32
CA TYR A 346 2.15 -7.41 -13.81
C TYR A 346 2.80 -7.48 -15.20
N TYR A 347 3.58 -8.53 -15.49
CA TYR A 347 4.10 -8.79 -16.83
C TYR A 347 2.96 -8.90 -17.86
N LEU A 348 1.95 -9.72 -17.58
CA LEU A 348 0.79 -9.90 -18.47
C LEU A 348 -0.05 -8.63 -18.60
N ALA A 349 -0.25 -7.90 -17.49
CA ALA A 349 -0.99 -6.64 -17.49
C ALA A 349 -0.30 -5.56 -18.36
N LEU A 350 1.03 -5.46 -18.29
CA LEU A 350 1.83 -4.54 -19.11
C LEU A 350 1.93 -5.00 -20.57
N LYS A 351 1.88 -6.31 -20.84
CA LYS A 351 1.90 -6.88 -22.19
C LYS A 351 0.58 -6.71 -22.96
N LYS A 352 -0.57 -6.86 -22.28
CA LYS A 352 -1.91 -6.86 -22.90
C LYS A 352 -2.41 -5.47 -23.30
N LYS A 353 -1.92 -4.39 -22.69
CA LYS A 353 -2.36 -3.02 -23.02
C LYS A 353 -1.67 -2.54 -24.30
N PRO A 354 -2.40 -1.90 -25.26
CA PRO A 354 -1.75 -1.17 -26.36
C PRO A 354 -0.82 -0.08 -25.78
N PRO A 355 0.04 0.59 -26.57
CA PRO A 355 0.93 1.66 -26.11
C PRO A 355 0.19 2.94 -25.63
N ALA A 356 -1.04 2.82 -25.12
CA ALA A 356 -1.63 3.75 -24.18
C ALA A 356 -1.09 3.43 -22.78
N ILE A 357 -0.46 4.44 -22.19
CA ILE A 357 0.26 4.45 -20.91
C ILE A 357 -0.45 3.55 -19.87
N PRO A 358 0.18 2.43 -19.43
CA PRO A 358 -0.31 1.66 -18.29
C PRO A 358 -0.50 2.56 -17.08
N SER A 359 -1.45 2.24 -16.20
CA SER A 359 -1.71 3.09 -15.04
C SER A 359 -0.42 3.26 -14.22
N ALA A 360 -0.18 4.46 -13.69
CA ALA A 360 1.09 4.79 -13.03
C ALA A 360 1.44 3.82 -11.87
N TRP A 361 0.43 3.22 -11.24
CA TRP A 361 0.60 2.27 -10.15
C TRP A 361 0.99 0.86 -10.61
N GLU A 362 0.45 0.31 -11.71
CA GLU A 362 0.86 -1.01 -12.24
C GLU A 362 2.35 -1.05 -12.55
N ARG A 363 2.85 0.06 -13.11
CA ARG A 363 4.28 0.21 -13.39
C ARG A 363 5.09 0.34 -12.11
N SER A 364 4.62 1.09 -11.11
CA SER A 364 5.27 1.19 -9.81
C SER A 364 5.40 -0.16 -9.10
N ASP A 365 4.34 -0.97 -9.14
CA ASP A 365 4.33 -2.31 -8.59
C ASP A 365 5.25 -3.25 -9.39
N TRP A 366 5.27 -3.15 -10.73
CA TRP A 366 6.24 -3.87 -11.56
C TRP A 366 7.67 -3.57 -11.13
N VAL A 367 8.08 -2.29 -11.05
CA VAL A 367 9.45 -1.94 -10.62
C VAL A 367 9.76 -2.49 -9.22
N TYR A 368 8.77 -2.55 -8.33
CA TYR A 368 8.95 -3.17 -7.01
C TYR A 368 9.29 -4.67 -7.12
N TYR A 369 8.60 -5.45 -7.97
CA TYR A 369 8.88 -6.88 -8.08
C TYR A 369 10.11 -7.21 -8.92
N ILE A 370 10.41 -6.46 -9.98
CA ILE A 370 11.57 -6.73 -10.85
C ILE A 370 12.85 -6.01 -10.43
N GLY A 371 12.73 -4.98 -9.60
CA GLY A 371 13.87 -4.25 -9.08
C GLY A 371 14.76 -5.19 -8.26
N ASP A 372 16.07 -5.08 -8.50
CA ASP A 372 17.09 -5.74 -7.68
C ASP A 372 17.01 -5.26 -6.22
N ARG A 373 17.74 -5.93 -5.32
CA ARG A 373 17.79 -5.76 -3.86
C ARG A 373 17.80 -4.29 -3.40
N LEU A 374 18.58 -3.45 -4.07
CA LEU A 374 18.70 -2.01 -3.78
C LEU A 374 17.45 -1.23 -4.19
N VAL A 375 16.92 -1.54 -5.37
CA VAL A 375 15.71 -0.89 -5.91
C VAL A 375 14.53 -1.17 -4.98
N ARG A 376 14.35 -2.42 -4.55
CA ARG A 376 13.35 -2.80 -3.56
C ARG A 376 13.51 -2.02 -2.26
N THR A 377 14.72 -1.94 -1.71
CA THR A 377 15.01 -1.17 -0.49
C THR A 377 14.63 0.31 -0.63
N LEU A 378 14.89 0.91 -1.79
CA LEU A 378 14.45 2.25 -2.15
C LEU A 378 12.92 2.36 -2.32
N PHE A 379 12.16 1.27 -2.43
CA PHE A 379 10.69 1.27 -2.48
C PHE A 379 9.99 1.01 -1.14
N TYR A 380 10.66 0.37 -0.17
CA TYR A 380 10.02 -0.11 1.06
C TYR A 380 9.73 1.00 2.08
N GLN A 381 10.43 2.12 2.05
CA GLN A 381 10.21 3.20 3.01
C GLN A 381 9.06 4.12 2.57
N GLN A 382 7.79 3.82 2.91
CA GLN A 382 6.69 4.71 2.47
C GLN A 382 6.69 6.08 3.17
N PHE A 383 5.97 7.05 2.60
CA PHE A 383 5.67 8.39 3.12
C PHE A 383 6.85 9.24 3.57
N VAL A 384 7.62 9.72 2.59
CA VAL A 384 8.19 11.06 2.70
C VAL A 384 7.09 12.03 2.31
N SER A 385 6.57 12.79 3.27
CA SER A 385 5.82 14.00 2.96
C SER A 385 6.83 14.97 2.36
N GLY A 386 6.86 15.05 1.03
CA GLY A 386 7.76 15.89 0.28
C GLY A 386 7.25 16.03 -1.14
N PHE A 387 7.66 17.08 -1.83
CA PHE A 387 7.22 17.35 -3.18
C PHE A 387 8.36 17.92 -4.01
N ALA A 388 8.27 17.73 -5.32
CA ALA A 388 9.17 18.36 -6.27
C ALA A 388 8.52 19.64 -6.81
N GLU A 389 9.17 20.77 -6.62
CA GLU A 389 8.76 22.09 -7.12
C GLU A 389 9.64 22.50 -8.29
N ALA A 390 9.09 23.10 -9.35
CA ALA A 390 9.91 23.64 -10.43
C ALA A 390 10.69 24.88 -9.98
N LEU A 391 11.89 25.07 -10.52
CA LEU A 391 12.64 26.31 -10.34
C LEU A 391 11.83 27.49 -10.90
N SER A 392 11.79 28.59 -10.16
CA SER A 392 11.08 29.81 -10.52
C SER A 392 11.84 31.03 -10.01
N PRO A 393 11.52 32.25 -10.50
CA PRO A 393 12.11 33.46 -9.95
C PRO A 393 11.86 33.64 -8.43
N ALA A 394 10.79 33.05 -7.88
CA ALA A 394 10.43 33.17 -6.47
C ALA A 394 11.30 32.30 -5.54
N ASN A 395 11.80 31.16 -6.03
CA ASN A 395 12.61 30.22 -5.25
C ASN A 395 14.09 30.18 -5.70
N TRP A 396 14.49 31.12 -6.56
CA TRP A 396 15.82 31.18 -7.20
C TRP A 396 16.96 31.31 -6.19
N THR A 397 16.88 32.31 -5.33
CA THR A 397 17.91 32.59 -4.31
C THR A 397 18.06 31.41 -3.36
N GLU A 398 16.97 30.71 -3.04
CA GLU A 398 17.00 29.52 -2.19
C GLU A 398 17.75 28.37 -2.87
N ALA A 399 17.55 28.18 -4.18
CA ALA A 399 18.28 27.18 -4.96
C ALA A 399 19.79 27.49 -5.02
N GLU A 400 20.18 28.75 -5.24
CA GLU A 400 21.58 29.17 -5.23
C GLU A 400 22.24 28.99 -3.85
N GLN A 401 21.52 29.35 -2.78
CA GLN A 401 21.98 29.13 -1.41
C GLN A 401 22.15 27.65 -1.10
N TYR A 402 21.21 26.81 -1.55
CA TYR A 402 21.30 25.37 -1.41
C TYR A 402 22.55 24.83 -2.12
N ILE A 403 22.78 25.18 -3.39
CA ILE A 403 23.97 24.75 -4.14
C ILE A 403 25.25 25.21 -3.44
N ALA A 404 25.32 26.49 -3.04
CA ALA A 404 26.50 27.02 -2.34
C ALA A 404 26.77 26.27 -1.03
N ALA A 405 25.73 25.97 -0.25
CA ALA A 405 25.85 25.18 0.97
C ALA A 405 26.32 23.75 0.67
N ARG A 406 25.82 23.11 -0.39
CA ARG A 406 26.25 21.76 -0.83
C ARG A 406 27.72 21.74 -1.23
N LEU A 407 28.17 22.71 -2.01
CA LEU A 407 29.58 22.83 -2.42
C LEU A 407 30.51 23.09 -1.22
N ALA A 408 30.07 23.86 -0.23
CA ALA A 408 30.87 24.18 0.96
C ALA A 408 30.91 23.05 2.01
N SER A 409 29.91 22.17 2.02
CA SER A 409 29.74 21.12 3.05
C SER A 409 29.93 19.69 2.54
N ALA A 410 30.44 19.52 1.31
CA ALA A 410 30.66 18.20 0.74
C ALA A 410 31.64 17.40 1.59
N ARG A 411 31.28 16.13 1.79
CA ARG A 411 32.03 15.17 2.61
C ARG A 411 31.88 13.79 2.00
N ASP A 412 32.77 12.89 2.37
CA ASP A 412 32.62 11.49 2.01
C ASP A 412 31.36 10.91 2.66
N VAL A 413 30.58 10.16 1.90
CA VAL A 413 29.32 9.59 2.34
C VAL A 413 29.38 8.07 2.25
N ARG A 414 28.96 7.42 3.33
CA ARG A 414 28.73 5.98 3.38
C ARG A 414 27.24 5.72 3.31
N ILE A 415 26.81 5.02 2.27
CA ILE A 415 25.43 4.59 2.09
C ILE A 415 25.33 3.18 2.62
N ASN A 416 24.64 3.03 3.75
CA ASN A 416 24.42 1.75 4.39
C ASN A 416 22.96 1.33 4.21
N GLY A 417 22.75 0.04 4.03
CA GLY A 417 21.41 -0.54 4.06
C GLY A 417 21.44 -2.03 4.35
N TYR A 418 20.25 -2.60 4.46
CA TYR A 418 20.07 -4.03 4.67
C TYR A 418 19.22 -4.59 3.55
N ASN A 419 19.53 -5.81 3.13
CA ASN A 419 18.67 -6.55 2.24
C ASN A 419 17.39 -6.94 3.01
N PRO A 420 16.19 -6.48 2.61
CA PRO A 420 14.95 -6.89 3.25
C PRO A 420 14.62 -8.38 3.06
N GLU A 421 15.37 -9.10 2.22
CA GLU A 421 15.21 -10.52 1.93
C GLU A 421 16.19 -11.43 2.66
N SER A 422 17.48 -11.12 2.63
CA SER A 422 18.51 -11.91 3.33
C SER A 422 18.89 -11.35 4.71
N GLY A 423 18.52 -10.11 5.02
CA GLY A 423 19.02 -9.39 6.20
C GLY A 423 20.50 -8.98 6.10
N GLU A 424 21.17 -9.26 4.98
CA GLU A 424 22.59 -8.94 4.80
C GLU A 424 22.81 -7.43 4.64
N PRO A 425 23.80 -6.85 5.33
CA PRO A 425 24.15 -5.45 5.15
C PRO A 425 24.85 -5.22 3.80
N PHE A 426 24.65 -4.06 3.21
CA PHE A 426 25.45 -3.54 2.11
C PHE A 426 25.95 -2.14 2.43
N GLU A 427 27.14 -1.82 1.91
CA GLU A 427 27.79 -0.51 2.07
C GLU A 427 28.28 -0.04 0.70
N TYR A 428 27.97 1.21 0.36
CA TYR A 428 28.56 1.94 -0.75
C TYR A 428 29.29 3.18 -0.23
N PHE A 429 30.36 3.54 -0.93
CA PHE A 429 31.13 4.73 -0.62
C PHE A 429 31.02 5.75 -1.77
N MET A 430 30.85 7.01 -1.41
CA MET A 430 30.87 8.15 -2.32
C MET A 430 31.87 9.19 -1.80
N GLU A 431 32.77 9.63 -2.67
CA GLU A 431 33.73 10.67 -2.33
C GLU A 431 33.06 12.05 -2.33
N ALA A 432 33.56 12.98 -1.50
CA ALA A 432 33.09 14.36 -1.49
C ALA A 432 33.11 15.02 -2.89
N SER A 433 34.14 14.70 -3.69
CA SER A 433 34.29 15.16 -5.08
C SER A 433 33.16 14.67 -5.98
N ASP A 434 32.71 13.42 -5.82
CA ASP A 434 31.61 12.87 -6.62
C ASP A 434 30.30 13.63 -6.35
N CYS A 435 30.06 14.02 -5.10
CA CYS A 435 28.91 14.84 -4.71
C CYS A 435 28.96 16.27 -5.25
N ILE A 436 30.14 16.81 -5.54
CA ILE A 436 30.33 18.16 -6.08
C ILE A 436 30.25 18.15 -7.62
N ASN A 437 30.85 17.13 -8.26
CA ASN A 437 31.04 17.08 -9.70
C ASN A 437 29.72 17.11 -10.49
N ILE A 438 28.61 16.67 -9.89
CA ILE A 438 27.26 16.76 -10.47
C ILE A 438 26.82 18.20 -10.76
N TYR A 439 27.34 19.20 -10.04
CA TYR A 439 27.00 20.62 -10.21
C TYR A 439 27.85 21.33 -11.26
N ARG A 440 28.89 20.69 -11.81
CA ARG A 440 29.85 21.34 -12.74
C ARG A 440 29.19 21.90 -13.99
N HIS A 441 28.13 21.25 -14.46
CA HIS A 441 27.35 21.65 -15.64
C HIS A 441 25.99 22.25 -15.27
N LEU A 442 25.77 22.56 -13.98
CA LEU A 442 24.53 23.17 -13.52
C LEU A 442 24.60 24.69 -13.66
N ASN A 443 23.99 25.20 -14.72
CA ASN A 443 23.71 26.63 -14.88
C ASN A 443 22.20 26.88 -14.79
N LEU A 444 21.72 27.35 -13.63
CA LEU A 444 20.29 27.56 -13.38
C LEU A 444 19.65 28.49 -14.42
N HIS A 445 20.33 29.60 -14.76
CA HIS A 445 19.80 30.60 -15.70
C HIS A 445 19.65 30.05 -17.10
N GLU A 446 20.66 29.31 -17.57
CA GLU A 446 20.65 28.68 -18.88
C GLU A 446 19.57 27.62 -19.00
N LEU A 447 19.50 26.70 -18.02
CA LEU A 447 18.51 25.62 -18.02
C LEU A 447 17.08 26.15 -17.87
N TYR A 448 16.85 27.15 -17.02
CA TYR A 448 15.53 27.77 -16.88
C TYR A 448 15.05 28.46 -18.16
N ARG A 449 15.95 29.15 -18.87
CA ARG A 449 15.64 29.77 -20.18
C ARG A 449 15.32 28.73 -21.24
N LEU A 450 15.99 27.58 -21.20
CA LEU A 450 15.76 26.48 -22.13
C LEU A 450 14.38 25.85 -21.89
N ASP A 451 14.11 25.41 -20.67
CA ASP A 451 12.77 25.01 -20.22
C ASP A 451 12.67 25.08 -18.68
N PRO A 452 11.71 25.83 -18.11
CA PRO A 452 11.52 25.95 -16.66
C PRO A 452 11.29 24.63 -15.91
N SER A 453 10.88 23.57 -16.61
CA SER A 453 10.63 22.24 -16.01
C SER A 453 11.90 21.42 -15.75
N ILE A 454 13.07 21.86 -16.26
CA ILE A 454 14.33 21.10 -16.21
C ILE A 454 14.84 20.94 -14.79
N VAL A 455 14.85 22.02 -14.01
CA VAL A 455 15.36 22.02 -12.64
C VAL A 455 14.18 21.95 -11.68
N LYS A 456 14.21 20.95 -10.80
CA LYS A 456 13.23 20.79 -9.72
C LYS A 456 13.93 20.77 -8.37
N LEU A 457 13.35 21.46 -7.40
CA LEU A 457 13.74 21.46 -6.00
C LEU A 457 12.94 20.40 -5.27
N LEU A 458 13.62 19.47 -4.61
CA LEU A 458 12.99 18.44 -3.79
C LEU A 458 12.83 18.99 -2.37
N ARG A 459 11.58 19.11 -1.91
CA ARG A 459 11.25 19.67 -0.59
C ARG A 459 10.75 18.62 0.37
N ASP A 460 11.13 18.76 1.63
CA ASP A 460 10.63 17.94 2.73
C ASP A 460 9.23 18.42 3.21
N ALA A 461 8.75 17.80 4.29
CA ALA A 461 7.44 18.06 4.89
C ALA A 461 7.26 19.49 5.37
N ARG A 462 8.38 20.12 5.73
CA ARG A 462 8.46 21.48 6.29
C ARG A 462 8.65 22.51 5.19
N GLY A 463 8.77 22.08 3.94
CA GLY A 463 9.02 22.93 2.78
C GLY A 463 10.50 23.29 2.61
N CYS A 464 11.43 22.69 3.35
CA CYS A 464 12.86 22.95 3.19
C CYS A 464 13.41 22.18 1.99
N ILE A 465 14.32 22.79 1.20
CA ILE A 465 15.02 22.07 0.13
C ILE A 465 15.92 21.00 0.74
N CYS A 466 15.68 19.75 0.35
CA CYS A 466 16.43 18.57 0.76
C CYS A 466 17.12 17.86 -0.41
N GLY A 467 16.90 18.31 -1.64
CA GLY A 467 17.52 17.78 -2.84
C GLY A 467 17.21 18.61 -4.08
N MET A 468 17.81 18.24 -5.20
CA MET A 468 17.60 18.87 -6.50
C MET A 468 17.64 17.82 -7.62
N ALA A 469 16.86 18.07 -8.67
CA ALA A 469 16.85 17.25 -9.87
C ALA A 469 17.04 18.11 -11.12
N GLY A 470 17.95 17.71 -12.00
CA GLY A 470 18.13 18.25 -13.34
C GLY A 470 17.71 17.21 -14.36
N VAL A 471 16.53 17.37 -14.97
CA VAL A 471 15.97 16.40 -15.91
C VAL A 471 15.51 17.11 -17.19
N LEU A 472 16.24 16.88 -18.29
CA LEU A 472 15.98 17.53 -19.56
C LEU A 472 14.96 16.72 -20.37
N PRO A 473 13.80 17.29 -20.74
CA PRO A 473 12.91 16.66 -21.69
C PRO A 473 13.58 16.60 -23.06
N ILE A 474 13.40 15.50 -23.79
CA ILE A 474 13.93 15.31 -25.15
C ILE A 474 12.81 15.66 -26.14
N HIS A 475 12.91 16.81 -26.78
CA HIS A 475 11.97 17.30 -27.79
C HIS A 475 12.64 18.36 -28.66
N GLU A 476 11.94 18.89 -29.66
CA GLU A 476 12.50 19.82 -30.66
C GLU A 476 13.26 21.02 -30.07
N ARG A 477 12.81 21.59 -28.94
CA ARG A 477 13.42 22.80 -28.34
C ARG A 477 14.70 22.55 -27.53
N THR A 478 14.91 21.32 -27.08
CA THR A 478 16.06 20.93 -26.22
C THR A 478 17.06 20.08 -26.98
N LEU A 479 16.67 19.49 -28.11
CA LEU A 479 17.52 18.56 -28.85
C LEU A 479 18.81 19.21 -29.36
N ASP A 480 18.76 20.46 -29.82
CA ASP A 480 19.97 21.15 -30.28
C ASP A 480 20.94 21.44 -29.11
N TYR A 481 20.42 21.72 -27.91
CA TYR A 481 21.22 21.82 -26.70
C TYR A 481 21.85 20.47 -26.32
N LEU A 482 21.08 19.39 -26.38
CA LEU A 482 21.56 18.03 -26.13
C LEU A 482 22.62 17.56 -27.15
N LEU A 483 22.57 18.04 -28.38
CA LEU A 483 23.54 17.74 -29.43
C LEU A 483 24.87 18.52 -29.30
N THR A 484 24.86 19.65 -28.60
CA THR A 484 26.01 20.58 -28.57
C THR A 484 26.70 20.63 -27.22
N HIS A 485 25.97 20.44 -26.11
CA HIS A 485 26.52 20.53 -24.77
C HIS A 485 27.42 19.31 -24.44
N PRO A 486 28.65 19.51 -23.91
CA PRO A 486 29.65 18.44 -23.73
C PRO A 486 29.17 17.23 -22.91
N LEU A 487 28.33 17.47 -21.90
CA LEU A 487 27.80 16.40 -21.04
C LEU A 487 26.88 15.42 -21.79
N PHE A 488 26.22 15.86 -22.86
CA PHE A 488 25.17 15.08 -23.53
C PHE A 488 25.56 14.67 -24.95
N SER A 489 26.34 15.51 -25.64
CA SER A 489 26.55 15.46 -27.08
C SER A 489 27.09 14.12 -27.56
N ALA A 490 28.02 13.49 -26.83
CA ALA A 490 28.59 12.20 -27.21
C ALA A 490 27.53 11.11 -27.45
N TYR A 491 26.45 11.08 -26.65
CA TYR A 491 25.33 10.17 -26.85
C TYR A 491 24.43 10.58 -28.03
N PHE A 492 24.03 11.85 -28.10
CA PHE A 492 23.07 12.26 -29.14
C PHE A 492 23.70 12.31 -30.53
N SER A 493 24.98 12.68 -30.63
CA SER A 493 25.72 12.69 -31.90
C SER A 493 26.00 11.27 -32.44
N SER A 494 25.95 10.24 -31.59
CA SER A 494 26.10 8.85 -32.05
C SER A 494 24.83 8.26 -32.65
N LEU A 495 23.67 8.91 -32.46
CA LEU A 495 22.40 8.43 -32.99
C LEU A 495 22.32 8.64 -34.50
N SER A 496 21.67 7.69 -35.19
CA SER A 496 21.43 7.83 -36.63
C SER A 496 20.46 8.98 -36.93
N LYS A 497 20.51 9.54 -38.15
CA LYS A 497 19.56 10.59 -38.57
C LYS A 497 18.09 10.22 -38.34
N PRO A 498 17.61 9.01 -38.68
CA PRO A 498 16.23 8.60 -38.40
C PRO A 498 15.90 8.52 -36.91
N GLU A 499 16.87 8.18 -36.06
CA GLU A 499 16.66 8.17 -34.60
C GLU A 499 16.54 9.59 -34.07
N LEU A 500 17.39 10.51 -34.51
CA LEU A 500 17.31 11.93 -34.14
C LEU A 500 16.00 12.58 -34.61
N GLU A 501 15.54 12.26 -35.83
CA GLU A 501 14.25 12.73 -36.33
C GLU A 501 13.08 12.25 -35.45
N ARG A 502 13.12 11.00 -34.95
CA ARG A 502 12.11 10.48 -34.01
C ARG A 502 12.15 11.16 -32.63
N LEU A 503 13.26 11.79 -32.26
CA LEU A 503 13.38 12.56 -31.02
C LEU A 503 12.86 14.00 -31.16
N ARG A 504 12.66 14.49 -32.40
CA ARG A 504 12.07 15.81 -32.67
C ARG A 504 10.56 15.75 -32.53
N THR A 505 10.09 15.74 -31.29
CA THR A 505 8.66 15.84 -30.96
C THR A 505 8.28 17.24 -30.48
N PRO A 506 6.98 17.62 -30.48
CA PRO A 506 6.50 18.83 -29.83
C PRO A 506 6.79 18.82 -28.33
N ARG A 507 6.88 20.02 -27.72
CA ARG A 507 7.20 20.20 -26.30
C ARG A 507 6.27 19.41 -25.37
N GLU A 508 4.98 19.36 -25.68
CA GLU A 508 3.94 18.71 -24.88
C GLU A 508 4.03 17.18 -24.91
N GLN A 509 4.82 16.62 -25.83
CA GLN A 509 4.97 15.19 -26.06
C GLN A 509 6.46 14.82 -26.12
N ALA A 510 7.21 15.14 -25.07
CA ALA A 510 8.62 14.79 -24.96
C ALA A 510 8.85 13.31 -25.33
N ALA A 511 9.77 13.06 -26.25
CA ALA A 511 10.12 11.72 -26.72
C ALA A 511 10.80 10.89 -25.63
N GLY A 512 11.34 11.55 -24.61
CA GLY A 512 12.04 10.95 -23.48
C GLY A 512 12.60 11.99 -22.52
N TYR A 513 13.43 11.55 -21.59
CA TYR A 513 14.17 12.43 -20.69
C TYR A 513 15.65 12.07 -20.67
N PHE A 514 16.51 13.08 -20.60
CA PHE A 514 17.89 12.94 -20.15
C PHE A 514 17.98 13.36 -18.68
N VAL A 515 18.29 12.43 -17.78
CA VAL A 515 18.54 12.75 -16.38
C VAL A 515 20.01 13.14 -16.21
N MET A 516 20.22 14.41 -15.87
CA MET A 516 21.56 14.95 -15.61
C MET A 516 22.00 14.61 -14.19
N PHE A 517 21.10 14.78 -13.21
CA PHE A 517 21.27 14.32 -11.84
C PHE A 517 19.91 14.30 -11.12
N ILE A 518 19.81 13.46 -10.09
CA ILE A 518 18.81 13.56 -9.03
C ILE A 518 19.58 13.32 -7.73
N GLU A 519 19.66 14.36 -6.90
CA GLU A 519 20.49 14.36 -5.70
C GLU A 519 19.75 14.82 -4.46
N VAL A 520 20.32 14.46 -3.33
CA VAL A 520 19.84 14.83 -1.99
C VAL A 520 20.99 15.31 -1.11
N SER A 521 20.62 16.08 -0.09
CA SER A 521 21.56 16.68 0.85
C SER A 521 22.38 15.65 1.62
N ASP A 522 21.80 14.47 1.91
CA ASP A 522 22.50 13.39 2.60
C ASP A 522 22.05 12.00 2.09
N TYR A 523 22.95 11.32 1.37
CA TYR A 523 22.69 9.96 0.90
C TYR A 523 22.75 8.88 2.00
N SER A 524 23.25 9.23 3.20
CA SER A 524 23.16 8.33 4.36
C SER A 524 21.77 8.32 5.00
N ASP A 525 20.91 9.31 4.68
CA ASP A 525 19.51 9.32 5.10
C ASP A 525 18.65 8.47 4.13
N PRO A 526 18.12 7.32 4.58
CA PRO A 526 17.31 6.46 3.73
C PRO A 526 16.03 7.14 3.21
N THR A 527 15.49 8.09 3.97
CA THR A 527 14.29 8.87 3.63
C THR A 527 14.53 9.73 2.39
N LEU A 528 15.70 10.39 2.34
CA LEU A 528 16.07 11.24 1.22
C LEU A 528 16.40 10.40 -0.02
N CYS A 529 17.16 9.31 0.17
CA CYS A 529 17.42 8.34 -0.89
C CYS A 529 16.13 7.79 -1.52
N HIS A 530 15.12 7.49 -0.70
CA HIS A 530 13.79 7.10 -1.17
C HIS A 530 13.14 8.18 -2.04
N MET A 531 13.17 9.45 -1.61
CA MET A 531 12.61 10.57 -2.37
C MET A 531 13.28 10.72 -3.75
N ALA A 532 14.61 10.66 -3.79
CA ALA A 532 15.37 10.71 -5.04
C ALA A 532 15.03 9.53 -5.95
N GLY A 533 14.99 8.32 -5.40
CA GLY A 533 14.63 7.09 -6.12
C GLY A 533 13.23 7.17 -6.73
N LEU A 534 12.22 7.58 -5.95
CA LEU A 534 10.86 7.77 -6.46
C LEU A 534 10.79 8.81 -7.56
N THR A 535 11.52 9.91 -7.44
CA THR A 535 11.59 10.94 -8.49
C THR A 535 12.17 10.33 -9.78
N PHE A 536 13.27 9.59 -9.70
CA PHE A 536 13.87 8.89 -10.83
C PHE A 536 12.88 7.92 -11.50
N ILE A 537 12.22 7.09 -10.70
CA ILE A 537 11.22 6.13 -11.17
C ILE A 537 10.04 6.85 -11.82
N GLN A 538 9.56 7.97 -11.27
CA GLN A 538 8.47 8.73 -11.88
C GLN A 538 8.81 9.19 -13.30
N TYR A 539 10.05 9.62 -13.55
CA TYR A 539 10.51 9.93 -14.91
C TYR A 539 10.59 8.69 -15.79
N MET A 540 11.16 7.60 -15.27
CA MET A 540 11.23 6.31 -15.96
C MET A 540 9.86 5.80 -16.37
N LEU A 541 8.85 5.99 -15.52
CA LEU A 541 7.48 5.61 -15.81
C LEU A 541 6.77 6.62 -16.70
N SER A 542 7.14 7.89 -16.73
CA SER A 542 6.39 8.86 -17.55
C SER A 542 6.80 8.87 -19.03
N ALA A 543 7.98 8.34 -19.39
CA ALA A 543 8.48 8.33 -20.76
C ALA A 543 8.87 6.94 -21.27
N GLY A 544 8.84 6.79 -22.60
CA GLY A 544 9.34 5.58 -23.27
C GLY A 544 10.86 5.56 -23.45
N LEU A 545 11.56 6.70 -23.38
CA LEU A 545 13.02 6.77 -23.45
C LEU A 545 13.56 7.54 -22.25
N MET A 546 14.56 6.98 -21.60
CA MET A 546 15.31 7.64 -20.54
C MET A 546 16.80 7.39 -20.74
N VAL A 547 17.58 8.46 -20.68
CA VAL A 547 19.04 8.41 -20.79
C VAL A 547 19.60 9.11 -19.57
N THR A 548 20.68 8.59 -19.00
CA THR A 548 21.32 9.19 -17.84
C THR A 548 22.82 8.97 -17.91
N THR A 549 23.55 9.82 -17.21
CA THR A 549 24.96 9.64 -16.91
C THR A 549 25.19 9.94 -15.43
N SER A 550 26.24 9.40 -14.86
CA SER A 550 26.58 9.58 -13.45
C SER A 550 28.08 9.38 -13.28
N PRO A 551 28.74 10.06 -12.31
CA PRO A 551 30.10 9.70 -11.92
C PRO A 551 30.19 8.18 -11.63
N ALA A 552 31.39 7.61 -11.70
CA ALA A 552 31.61 6.15 -11.63
C ALA A 552 31.39 5.56 -10.22
N ILE A 553 30.20 5.77 -9.67
CA ILE A 553 29.77 5.40 -8.33
C ILE A 553 29.02 4.07 -8.44
N PRO A 554 29.50 2.99 -7.79
CA PRO A 554 28.89 1.68 -7.87
C PRO A 554 27.40 1.66 -7.47
N PHE A 555 27.01 2.53 -6.53
CA PHE A 555 25.62 2.69 -6.06
C PHE A 555 24.66 3.03 -7.20
N PHE A 556 24.93 4.08 -7.99
CA PHE A 556 24.06 4.48 -9.10
C PHE A 556 24.05 3.44 -10.22
N HIS A 557 25.22 2.87 -10.54
CA HIS A 557 25.31 1.83 -11.56
C HIS A 557 24.51 0.57 -11.19
N ALA A 558 24.48 0.20 -9.91
CA ALA A 558 23.68 -0.92 -9.43
C ALA A 558 22.18 -0.63 -9.55
N ILE A 559 21.74 0.60 -9.22
CA ILE A 559 20.35 1.04 -9.40
C ILE A 559 19.95 1.00 -10.89
N PHE A 560 20.77 1.58 -11.78
CA PHE A 560 20.49 1.60 -13.21
C PHE A 560 20.35 0.17 -13.77
N ARG A 561 21.26 -0.73 -13.40
CA ARG A 561 21.18 -2.14 -13.80
C ARG A 561 19.94 -2.83 -13.25
N GLY A 562 19.64 -2.62 -11.97
CA GLY A 562 18.45 -3.19 -11.30
C GLY A 562 17.13 -2.68 -11.89
N LEU A 563 17.13 -1.52 -12.54
CA LEU A 563 16.00 -0.96 -13.28
C LEU A 563 16.01 -1.33 -14.78
N GLY A 564 16.98 -2.13 -15.24
CA GLY A 564 17.08 -2.59 -16.63
C GLY A 564 17.65 -1.57 -17.61
N PHE A 565 18.34 -0.53 -17.13
CA PHE A 565 19.11 0.35 -18.00
C PHE A 565 20.32 -0.38 -18.56
N GLU A 566 20.61 -0.12 -19.83
CA GLU A 566 21.75 -0.69 -20.52
C GLU A 566 22.85 0.35 -20.64
N ARG A 567 24.09 -0.06 -20.35
CA ARG A 567 25.26 0.75 -20.63
C ARG A 567 25.39 0.90 -22.15
N VAL A 568 25.45 2.14 -22.62
CA VAL A 568 25.71 2.46 -24.03
C VAL A 568 27.15 2.07 -24.36
N LYS A 569 27.32 1.20 -25.37
CA LYS A 569 28.64 0.67 -25.73
C LYS A 569 29.49 1.74 -26.41
N GLU A 570 30.79 1.74 -26.11
CA GLU A 570 31.83 2.52 -26.80
C GLU A 570 31.69 4.04 -26.74
N ILE A 571 30.67 4.57 -26.07
CA ILE A 571 30.42 6.01 -25.95
C ILE A 571 30.60 6.41 -24.48
N VAL A 572 31.51 7.36 -24.26
CA VAL A 572 31.85 7.90 -22.94
C VAL A 572 32.14 9.40 -23.04
N HIS A 573 32.09 10.11 -21.92
CA HIS A 573 32.52 11.50 -21.78
C HIS A 573 33.41 11.68 -20.53
N PHE A 574 34.07 12.82 -20.37
CA PHE A 574 35.03 13.10 -19.27
C PHE A 574 34.62 14.29 -18.40
N GLU A 575 33.34 14.64 -18.47
CA GLU A 575 32.81 15.94 -18.04
C GLU A 575 32.66 16.09 -16.51
N TYR A 576 32.89 15.04 -15.73
CA TYR A 576 32.88 15.10 -14.26
C TYR A 576 34.22 15.53 -13.65
N GLY A 577 35.29 15.68 -14.45
CA GLY A 577 36.53 16.32 -13.98
C GLY A 577 37.52 15.43 -13.25
N ASP A 578 37.22 14.15 -13.10
CA ASP A 578 38.10 13.13 -12.50
C ASP A 578 39.03 12.46 -13.53
N GLY A 579 38.92 12.85 -14.81
CA GLY A 579 39.67 12.26 -15.92
C GLY A 579 39.25 10.84 -16.28
N LYS A 580 38.15 10.32 -15.70
CA LYS A 580 37.69 8.96 -15.94
C LYS A 580 36.65 8.92 -17.07
N PRO A 581 36.69 7.90 -17.94
CA PRO A 581 35.68 7.73 -18.97
C PRO A 581 34.34 7.37 -18.33
N THR A 582 33.36 8.25 -18.49
CA THR A 582 32.04 8.10 -17.90
C THR A 582 31.03 7.61 -18.93
N PRO A 583 30.36 6.45 -18.70
CA PRO A 583 29.41 5.90 -19.65
C PRO A 583 28.01 6.52 -19.54
N TYR A 584 27.25 6.41 -20.63
CA TYR A 584 25.81 6.64 -20.60
C TYR A 584 25.05 5.34 -20.30
N PHE A 585 23.91 5.49 -19.65
CA PHE A 585 22.93 4.43 -19.42
C PHE A 585 21.62 4.82 -20.08
N ALA A 586 21.03 3.90 -20.85
CA ALA A 586 19.80 4.15 -21.57
C ALA A 586 18.76 3.05 -21.30
N LEU A 587 17.51 3.47 -21.17
CA LEU A 587 16.35 2.60 -21.15
C LEU A 587 15.39 3.08 -22.24
N ASP A 588 15.12 2.22 -23.21
CA ASP A 588 14.15 2.49 -24.27
C ASP A 588 13.07 1.41 -24.28
N THR A 589 11.86 1.80 -23.90
CA THR A 589 10.65 1.00 -23.86
C THR A 589 9.63 1.46 -24.93
N ARG A 590 10.03 2.29 -25.90
CA ARG A 590 9.11 2.74 -26.96
C ARG A 590 8.79 1.61 -27.95
N GLY A 591 7.55 1.60 -28.42
CA GLY A 591 7.11 0.67 -29.45
C GLY A 591 7.30 -0.80 -29.03
N SER A 592 7.94 -1.59 -29.89
CA SER A 592 8.20 -3.02 -29.62
C SER A 592 9.24 -3.25 -28.53
N ARG A 593 10.07 -2.24 -28.19
CA ARG A 593 11.16 -2.39 -27.20
C ARG A 593 10.66 -2.59 -25.78
N LEU A 594 9.40 -2.23 -25.47
CA LEU A 594 8.77 -2.54 -24.18
C LEU A 594 8.77 -4.05 -23.91
N GLN A 595 8.43 -4.85 -24.91
CA GLN A 595 8.38 -6.31 -24.76
C GLN A 595 9.78 -6.87 -24.47
N ASP A 596 10.80 -6.38 -25.18
CA ASP A 596 12.20 -6.78 -24.95
C ASP A 596 12.64 -6.43 -23.52
N TYR A 597 12.30 -5.23 -23.04
CA TYR A 597 12.55 -4.83 -21.66
C TYR A 597 11.86 -5.76 -20.66
N LEU A 598 10.54 -5.98 -20.79
CA LEU A 598 9.79 -6.85 -19.89
C LEU A 598 10.37 -8.27 -19.86
N ASN A 599 10.69 -8.81 -21.03
CA ASN A 599 11.28 -10.14 -21.23
C ASN A 599 12.66 -10.27 -20.58
N ARG A 600 13.50 -9.24 -20.68
CA ARG A 600 14.81 -9.22 -20.01
C ARG A 600 14.66 -9.16 -18.50
N MET A 601 13.73 -8.36 -17.99
CA MET A 601 13.56 -8.19 -16.55
C MET A 601 13.00 -9.43 -15.86
N ILE A 602 12.04 -10.15 -16.46
CA ILE A 602 11.59 -11.44 -15.89
C ILE A 602 12.70 -12.50 -15.91
N ALA A 603 13.53 -12.50 -16.96
CA ALA A 603 14.66 -13.42 -17.05
C ALA A 603 15.76 -13.11 -16.02
N ALA A 604 16.02 -11.83 -15.76
CA ALA A 604 17.00 -11.38 -14.77
C ALA A 604 16.64 -11.83 -13.34
N VAL A 605 15.35 -12.01 -13.05
CA VAL A 605 14.87 -12.49 -11.76
C VAL A 605 14.57 -14.00 -11.74
N GLY A 606 15.03 -14.75 -12.74
CA GLY A 606 14.99 -16.22 -12.77
C GLY A 606 13.71 -16.84 -13.30
N ILE A 607 12.78 -16.05 -13.84
CA ILE A 607 11.49 -16.54 -14.34
C ILE A 607 11.62 -16.92 -15.83
N SER A 608 11.37 -18.18 -16.17
CA SER A 608 11.55 -18.72 -17.54
C SER A 608 10.36 -18.43 -18.46
N GLN A 609 10.64 -17.85 -19.64
CA GLN A 609 9.67 -17.52 -20.69
C GLN A 609 8.87 -18.73 -21.21
N ALA A 610 9.49 -19.92 -21.24
CA ALA A 610 8.89 -21.13 -21.82
C ALA A 610 7.67 -21.64 -21.04
N ARG A 611 7.56 -21.33 -19.74
CA ARG A 611 6.35 -21.65 -18.94
C ARG A 611 5.19 -20.72 -19.26
N HIS A 612 5.48 -19.44 -19.54
CA HIS A 612 4.44 -18.41 -19.73
C HIS A 612 3.88 -18.34 -21.14
N ASP A 613 4.66 -18.61 -22.19
CA ASP A 613 4.12 -18.66 -23.56
C ASP A 613 3.06 -19.76 -23.74
N GLY A 614 3.10 -20.82 -22.91
CA GLY A 614 2.06 -21.84 -22.84
C GLY A 614 0.81 -21.35 -22.09
N GLU A 615 0.98 -20.71 -20.94
CA GLU A 615 -0.13 -20.21 -20.09
C GLU A 615 -0.88 -19.02 -20.70
N ASP A 616 -0.17 -18.04 -21.27
CA ASP A 616 -0.71 -16.82 -21.89
C ASP A 616 -1.63 -17.15 -23.08
N ARG A 617 -1.34 -18.26 -23.80
CA ARG A 617 -2.17 -18.74 -24.91
C ARG A 617 -3.48 -19.37 -24.44
N PHE A 618 -3.47 -20.12 -23.34
CA PHE A 618 -4.70 -20.73 -22.80
C PHE A 618 -5.63 -19.70 -22.13
N GLU A 619 -5.11 -18.57 -21.65
CA GLU A 619 -5.93 -17.46 -21.14
C GLU A 619 -6.76 -16.76 -22.22
N LEU A 620 -6.34 -16.83 -23.50
CA LEU A 620 -7.11 -16.31 -24.65
C LEU A 620 -8.36 -17.15 -24.96
N LEU A 621 -8.48 -18.33 -24.35
CA LEU A 621 -9.62 -19.21 -24.54
C LEU A 621 -10.81 -18.77 -23.69
N SER A 622 -11.96 -18.65 -24.34
CA SER A 622 -13.24 -18.48 -23.66
C SER A 622 -13.51 -19.68 -22.74
N LYS A 623 -14.39 -19.50 -21.75
CA LYS A 623 -14.80 -20.57 -20.84
C LYS A 623 -15.23 -21.83 -21.60
N ARG A 624 -15.96 -21.66 -22.71
CA ARG A 624 -16.43 -22.75 -23.55
C ARG A 624 -15.34 -23.46 -24.34
N GLU A 625 -14.33 -22.72 -24.81
CA GLU A 625 -13.18 -23.29 -25.49
C GLU A 625 -12.28 -24.06 -24.51
N ARG A 626 -12.20 -23.64 -23.24
CA ARG A 626 -11.49 -24.39 -22.19
C ARG A 626 -12.16 -25.74 -21.90
N GLU A 627 -13.48 -25.76 -21.75
CA GLU A 627 -14.25 -27.01 -21.59
C GLU A 627 -14.02 -27.98 -22.76
N VAL A 628 -13.94 -27.46 -23.99
CA VAL A 628 -13.60 -28.25 -25.19
C VAL A 628 -12.16 -28.77 -25.12
N VAL A 629 -11.19 -27.94 -24.74
CA VAL A 629 -9.78 -28.36 -24.56
C VAL A 629 -9.65 -29.48 -23.52
N ASP A 630 -10.32 -29.37 -22.38
CA ASP A 630 -10.24 -30.36 -21.31
C ASP A 630 -10.69 -31.75 -21.79
N LEU A 631 -11.76 -31.81 -22.58
CA LEU A 631 -12.24 -33.04 -23.19
C LEU A 631 -11.35 -33.52 -24.35
N MET A 632 -10.72 -32.60 -25.09
CA MET A 632 -9.72 -32.96 -26.11
C MET A 632 -8.46 -33.60 -25.49
N VAL A 633 -8.07 -33.17 -24.29
CA VAL A 633 -6.92 -33.74 -23.58
C VAL A 633 -7.23 -35.13 -23.03
N GLN A 634 -8.50 -35.42 -22.72
CA GLN A 634 -9.00 -36.75 -22.34
C GLN A 634 -9.23 -37.68 -23.55
N ASP A 635 -8.66 -37.34 -24.71
CA ASP A 635 -8.76 -38.08 -25.96
C ASP A 635 -10.17 -38.30 -26.52
N CYS A 636 -11.16 -37.49 -26.10
CA CYS A 636 -12.51 -37.56 -26.65
C CYS A 636 -12.56 -37.04 -28.11
N SER A 637 -13.29 -37.74 -28.96
CA SER A 637 -13.60 -37.34 -30.35
C SER A 637 -14.51 -36.11 -30.39
N ASN A 638 -14.53 -35.40 -31.52
CA ASN A 638 -15.42 -34.24 -31.68
C ASN A 638 -16.91 -34.58 -31.50
N LEU A 639 -17.31 -35.82 -31.81
CA LEU A 639 -18.66 -36.33 -31.62
C LEU A 639 -18.99 -36.53 -30.13
N GLU A 640 -18.06 -37.12 -29.37
CA GLU A 640 -18.23 -37.32 -27.92
C GLU A 640 -18.21 -36.00 -27.15
N ILE A 641 -17.37 -35.05 -27.57
CA ILE A 641 -17.35 -33.69 -27.02
C ILE A 641 -18.70 -33.00 -27.27
N ALA A 642 -19.24 -33.15 -28.49
CA ALA A 642 -20.55 -32.57 -28.85
C ALA A 642 -21.67 -33.13 -27.96
N GLN A 643 -21.67 -34.43 -27.69
CA GLN A 643 -22.63 -35.08 -26.80
C GLN A 643 -22.47 -34.63 -25.34
N LYS A 644 -21.25 -34.64 -24.80
CA LYS A 644 -20.97 -34.26 -23.39
C LYS A 644 -21.28 -32.79 -23.10
N LEU A 645 -21.10 -31.92 -24.08
CA LEU A 645 -21.34 -30.48 -23.94
C LEU A 645 -22.71 -30.03 -24.47
N PHE A 646 -23.57 -30.93 -24.97
CA PHE A 646 -24.86 -30.59 -25.60
C PHE A 646 -24.71 -29.57 -26.76
N LEU A 647 -23.77 -29.83 -27.67
CA LEU A 647 -23.49 -29.03 -28.87
C LEU A 647 -23.64 -29.88 -30.14
N SER A 648 -23.70 -29.22 -31.31
CA SER A 648 -23.53 -29.93 -32.59
C SER A 648 -22.04 -30.17 -32.91
N GLU A 649 -21.73 -31.28 -33.61
CA GLU A 649 -20.35 -31.61 -34.01
C GLU A 649 -19.71 -30.49 -34.85
N ALA A 650 -20.49 -29.81 -35.70
CA ALA A 650 -20.05 -28.65 -36.47
C ALA A 650 -19.62 -27.48 -35.55
N THR A 651 -20.33 -27.27 -34.43
CA THR A 651 -19.99 -26.24 -33.44
C THR A 651 -18.70 -26.59 -32.70
N VAL A 652 -18.50 -27.86 -32.35
CA VAL A 652 -17.24 -28.33 -31.75
C VAL A 652 -16.07 -28.14 -32.73
N LYS A 653 -16.23 -28.50 -34.02
CA LYS A 653 -15.21 -28.24 -35.05
C LYS A 653 -14.85 -26.75 -35.14
N ARG A 654 -15.83 -25.84 -35.06
CA ARG A 654 -15.59 -24.40 -35.01
C ARG A 654 -14.79 -23.98 -33.78
N HIS A 655 -15.13 -24.51 -32.60
CA HIS A 655 -14.35 -24.26 -31.39
C HIS A 655 -12.92 -24.79 -31.50
N VAL A 656 -12.70 -25.99 -32.05
CA VAL A 656 -11.37 -26.56 -32.28
C VAL A 656 -10.54 -25.68 -33.23
N THR A 657 -11.12 -25.20 -34.32
CA THR A 657 -10.45 -24.27 -35.24
C THR A 657 -10.07 -22.96 -34.56
N ASN A 658 -10.97 -22.39 -33.75
CA ASN A 658 -10.70 -21.18 -32.99
C ASN A 658 -9.63 -21.40 -31.91
N ILE A 659 -9.67 -22.54 -31.21
CA ILE A 659 -8.65 -22.95 -30.23
C ILE A 659 -7.29 -23.05 -30.92
N TYR A 660 -7.20 -23.71 -32.08
CA TYR A 660 -5.96 -23.83 -32.83
C TYR A 660 -5.43 -22.48 -33.31
N GLY A 661 -6.31 -21.60 -33.77
CA GLY A 661 -5.95 -20.21 -34.12
C GLY A 661 -5.42 -19.42 -32.93
N LYS A 662 -6.12 -19.47 -31.79
CA LYS A 662 -5.76 -18.75 -30.55
C LYS A 662 -4.49 -19.28 -29.89
N LEU A 663 -4.27 -20.59 -29.91
CA LEU A 663 -3.08 -21.24 -29.37
C LEU A 663 -1.90 -21.27 -30.36
N GLN A 664 -2.13 -20.83 -31.60
CA GLN A 664 -1.18 -20.91 -32.73
C GLN A 664 -0.61 -22.31 -32.94
N ILE A 665 -1.47 -23.32 -32.88
CA ILE A 665 -1.11 -24.74 -33.09
C ILE A 665 -1.85 -25.28 -34.32
N LYS A 666 -1.30 -26.33 -34.92
CA LYS A 666 -1.86 -26.96 -36.14
C LYS A 666 -2.36 -28.38 -35.90
N LYS A 667 -1.92 -29.03 -34.81
CA LYS A 667 -2.21 -30.44 -34.52
C LYS A 667 -2.62 -30.65 -33.07
N ARG A 668 -3.51 -31.62 -32.85
CA ARG A 668 -3.94 -32.05 -31.50
C ARG A 668 -2.78 -32.53 -30.64
N THR A 669 -1.77 -33.17 -31.23
CA THR A 669 -0.55 -33.58 -30.52
C THR A 669 0.23 -32.38 -29.94
N GLN A 670 0.20 -31.23 -30.62
CA GLN A 670 0.79 -29.99 -30.10
C GLN A 670 -0.01 -29.45 -28.91
N LEU A 671 -1.35 -29.56 -28.95
CA LEU A 671 -2.23 -29.22 -27.81
C LEU A 671 -1.90 -30.08 -26.58
N LEU A 672 -1.72 -31.39 -26.77
CA LEU A 672 -1.38 -32.34 -25.70
C LEU A 672 -0.01 -32.03 -25.08
N ASN A 673 1.00 -31.72 -25.90
CA ASN A 673 2.32 -31.33 -25.42
C ASN A 673 2.27 -30.00 -24.65
N LEU A 674 1.52 -29.01 -25.14
CA LEU A 674 1.31 -27.71 -24.48
C LEU A 674 0.60 -27.88 -23.13
N HIS A 675 -0.37 -28.79 -23.05
CA HIS A 675 -1.10 -29.10 -21.82
C HIS A 675 -0.29 -29.95 -20.82
N ALA A 676 0.56 -30.88 -21.29
CA ALA A 676 1.43 -31.70 -20.45
C ALA A 676 2.53 -30.86 -19.75
N GLY A 677 3.03 -29.81 -20.41
CA GLY A 677 3.93 -28.83 -19.80
C GLY A 677 3.34 -28.09 -18.60
N ARG A 678 2.01 -28.07 -18.47
CA ARG A 678 1.24 -27.46 -17.37
C ARG A 678 1.13 -28.35 -16.12
N ARG A 679 1.39 -29.66 -16.24
CA ARG A 679 1.19 -30.67 -15.17
C ARG A 679 2.47 -31.35 -14.67
N SER A 680 3.65 -31.03 -15.19
CA SER A 680 4.89 -31.67 -14.73
C SER A 680 5.37 -31.07 -13.39
N PRO A 681 5.43 -31.83 -12.28
CA PRO A 681 6.23 -31.44 -11.12
C PRO A 681 7.73 -31.50 -11.47
N PRO A 682 8.64 -30.82 -10.73
CA PRO A 682 10.07 -30.94 -10.99
C PRO A 682 10.52 -32.39 -10.78
N ASN A 683 11.13 -32.98 -11.81
CA ASN A 683 11.72 -34.31 -11.78
C ASN A 683 12.74 -34.42 -10.63
N GLY A 684 12.41 -35.24 -9.64
CA GLY A 684 13.32 -35.74 -8.62
C GLY A 684 13.00 -37.20 -8.35
N ALA A 685 13.55 -38.11 -9.16
CA ALA A 685 13.75 -39.51 -8.79
C ALA A 685 14.71 -40.14 -9.81
N GLY A 686 15.95 -40.37 -9.39
CA GLY A 686 16.81 -41.33 -10.05
C GLY A 686 16.18 -42.72 -9.92
N SER A 687 16.01 -43.41 -11.04
CA SER A 687 15.83 -44.85 -11.04
C SER A 687 17.17 -45.48 -11.37
N GLY A 688 17.76 -46.13 -10.36
CA GLY A 688 18.79 -47.13 -10.59
C GLY A 688 18.24 -48.25 -11.46
N ARG A 689 18.95 -48.53 -12.55
CA ARG A 689 19.55 -49.82 -12.87
C ARG A 689 20.62 -49.62 -13.93
#